data_AF-A0A3G3IGR4-F1
#
_entry.id   AF-A0A3G3IGR4-F1
#
_cell.length_a   1.000
_cell.length_b   1.000
_cell.length_c   1.000
_cell.angle_alpha   90.00
_cell.angle_beta   90.00
_cell.angle_gamma   90.00
#
_symmetry.space_group_name_H-M   'P 1'
#
loop_
_entity.id
_entity.type
_entity.pdbx_description
1 polymer ?
#
loop_
_entity_poly.entity_id
_entity_poly.type
_entity_poly.pdbx_seq_one_letter_code
_entity_poly.pdbx_strand_id
1 'polypeptide(L)'
;MDAKEFTGQYPLSKTLRFELRPIGRTWDNLEASGYLAEDRHRAECYPRAKELLDDNHRAFLNRVLPQIDMDWHPIAEAFCKVHKNPGNKELAQDYNLQLSKRRKEISAYLQDADGYKGLFAKPALDEAMKIAKENGNESDIEVLEAFNGFSVYFTGYHESRENIYSDEDMVSVAYRITEDNFPRFVSNALIFDKLNESHPDIISEVSGNLGVDDIGKYFDVSNYNNFLSQAGIDDYNHIIGGHTTEDGLIQAFNVVLNLRHQKDPGFEKIQFKQLYKQILSVRTSKSYIPKQFDNSKEMVDCICDYVSKIEKSETVERALKLVRNISSFDLRGIFVNKKNLRILSNKLIGDWDAIETALMHSSSSENDKKSVYDSAEAFTLDDIFSSVKKFSDASAEDIGNRAEDICRVISETAPFINDLRAVDLDSLNDDGYEAAVSKIRESLEPYMDLFHELEIFSVGDEFPKCAAFYSELEEVSEQLIEIIPLFNKARSFCTRKRYSTDKIKVNLKFPTLADGWDLNKERDNKAAILRKDGKYYLAILDMKKDLSSIRTSDEDESSFEKMEYKLLPSPVKMLPKIFVKSKAAKEKYGLTDRMLECYDKGMHKSGSAFDLGFCHELIDYYKRCIAEYPGWDVFDFKFRETSDYGSMKEFNEDVAGAGYYMSLRKIPCSEVYRLLDEKSIYLFQIYNKDYSENAHGNKNMHTMYWEGLFSPQNLESPVFKLSGGAELFFRKSSIPNDAKTVHPKGSVLVPRNDVNGRRIPDSIYRELTRYFNRGDCRISDEAKSYLDKVKTKKADHDIVKDRRFTVDKMMFHVPIAMNFKAISKPNLNKKVIDGIIDDQDLKIIGIDRGERNLIYVTMVDRKGNILYQDSLNILNGYDYRKALDVREYDNKEARRNWTKVEGIRKMKEGYLSLAVSKLADMIIENNAIIVMEDLNHGFKAGRSKIEKQVYQKFESMLINKLGYMVLKDKSIDQSGGALHGYQLANHVTTLASVGKQCGVIFYIPAAFTSKIDPTTGFADLFALSNVKNVASMREFFSKMKSVIYDKAEGKFAFTFDYLDYNVKSECGRTLWTVYTVGERFTYSRVNREYVRKVPTDIIYDALQKAGISVEGDLRDRIAESDGDTLKSIFYAFKYALDMRVENREEDYIQSPVKNASGEFFCSKNAGKSLPQDSDANGAYNIALKGILQLRMLSEQYDPNAESIRLPLITNKAWLTFMQSGMKTWKN
;
A
#
# COMPACT_ATOMS: atom_id res chain seq x y z
N MET A 1 19.20 27.81 5.77
CA MET A 1 17.84 27.81 6.34
C MET A 1 17.88 27.64 7.86
N ASP A 2 17.30 28.57 8.65
CA ASP A 2 17.22 28.38 10.12
C ASP A 2 16.04 27.46 10.47
N ALA A 3 16.33 26.26 10.97
CA ALA A 3 15.30 25.28 11.36
C ALA A 3 14.30 25.84 12.40
N LYS A 4 14.70 26.83 13.22
CA LYS A 4 13.82 27.45 14.23
C LYS A 4 12.59 28.11 13.63
N GLU A 5 12.68 28.60 12.40
CA GLU A 5 11.57 29.22 11.69
C GLU A 5 10.50 28.20 11.27
N PHE A 6 10.79 26.91 11.33
CA PHE A 6 9.93 25.82 10.88
C PHE A 6 9.20 25.14 12.04
N THR A 7 8.73 25.90 13.02
CA THR A 7 7.88 25.40 14.11
C THR A 7 6.50 26.05 14.02
N GLY A 8 5.44 25.39 14.51
CA GLY A 8 4.09 25.99 14.50
C GLY A 8 3.54 26.35 13.13
N GLN A 9 3.93 25.63 12.07
CA GLN A 9 3.55 25.92 10.69
C GLN A 9 2.11 25.48 10.38
N TYR A 10 1.72 24.27 10.80
CA TYR A 10 0.38 23.73 10.55
C TYR A 10 -0.05 22.74 11.63
N PRO A 11 -1.36 22.55 11.85
CA PRO A 11 -1.88 21.66 12.88
C PRO A 11 -1.72 20.18 12.52
N LEU A 12 -1.58 19.33 13.53
CA LEU A 12 -1.47 17.87 13.40
C LEU A 12 -2.29 17.15 14.46
N SER A 13 -2.84 15.98 14.12
CA SER A 13 -3.52 15.11 15.08
C SER A 13 -2.71 13.83 15.32
N LYS A 14 -2.63 13.37 16.58
CA LYS A 14 -2.05 12.07 16.95
C LYS A 14 -2.89 11.38 18.02
N THR A 15 -2.99 10.05 17.94
CA THR A 15 -3.61 9.22 19.00
C THR A 15 -2.54 8.58 19.87
N LEU A 16 -2.57 8.91 21.16
CA LEU A 16 -1.72 8.31 22.19
C LEU A 16 -2.43 7.07 22.74
N ARG A 17 -1.66 6.04 23.13
CA ARG A 17 -2.18 4.74 23.55
C ARG A 17 -1.52 4.30 24.84
N PHE A 18 -2.32 3.98 25.84
CA PHE A 18 -1.89 3.60 27.18
C PHE A 18 -2.58 2.31 27.64
N GLU A 19 -1.96 1.62 28.59
CA GLU A 19 -2.62 0.64 29.44
C GLU A 19 -3.39 1.39 30.54
N LEU A 20 -4.57 0.91 30.92
CA LEU A 20 -5.28 1.36 32.11
C LEU A 20 -5.13 0.30 33.21
N ARG A 21 -4.49 0.69 34.32
CA ARG A 21 -4.29 -0.20 35.48
C ARG A 21 -5.28 0.15 36.58
N PRO A 22 -6.18 -0.75 36.98
CA PRO A 22 -7.15 -0.46 38.04
C PRO A 22 -6.45 -0.18 39.37
N ILE A 23 -6.95 0.78 40.13
CA ILE A 23 -6.46 1.16 41.46
C ILE A 23 -7.45 0.70 42.53
N GLY A 24 -6.94 0.16 43.65
CA GLY A 24 -7.77 -0.31 44.76
C GLY A 24 -8.79 -1.36 44.30
N ARG A 25 -10.05 -1.22 44.74
CA ARG A 25 -11.17 -2.13 44.40
C ARG A 25 -11.83 -1.86 43.05
N THR A 26 -11.20 -1.05 42.17
CA THR A 26 -11.77 -0.68 40.87
C THR A 26 -12.18 -1.89 40.04
N TRP A 27 -11.31 -2.91 39.95
CA TRP A 27 -11.58 -4.09 39.14
C TRP A 27 -12.72 -4.93 39.70
N ASP A 28 -12.68 -5.24 41.00
CA ASP A 28 -13.71 -6.00 41.70
C ASP A 28 -15.08 -5.33 41.59
N ASN A 29 -15.13 -4.01 41.73
CA ASN A 29 -16.36 -3.23 41.59
C ASN A 29 -16.90 -3.26 40.14
N LEU A 30 -16.01 -3.19 39.15
CA LEU A 30 -16.39 -3.24 37.73
C LEU A 30 -16.88 -4.63 37.31
N GLU A 31 -16.28 -5.69 37.84
CA GLU A 31 -16.72 -7.06 37.58
C GLU A 31 -18.08 -7.32 38.24
N ALA A 32 -18.26 -6.87 39.49
CA ALA A 32 -19.53 -6.99 40.20
C ALA A 32 -20.69 -6.19 39.57
N SER A 33 -20.41 -5.16 38.75
CA SER A 33 -21.46 -4.38 38.09
C SER A 33 -22.06 -5.06 36.87
N GLY A 34 -21.37 -6.05 36.29
CA GLY A 34 -21.78 -6.75 35.05
C GLY A 34 -21.58 -5.94 33.77
N TYR A 35 -21.15 -4.68 33.83
CA TYR A 35 -21.09 -3.79 32.66
C TYR A 35 -20.14 -4.28 31.57
N LEU A 36 -19.01 -4.87 31.96
CA LEU A 36 -18.05 -5.41 31.00
C LEU A 36 -18.59 -6.67 30.28
N ALA A 37 -19.45 -7.45 30.93
CA ALA A 37 -20.08 -8.61 30.30
C ALA A 37 -21.09 -8.18 29.23
N GLU A 38 -21.85 -7.12 29.48
CA GLU A 38 -22.75 -6.54 28.48
C GLU A 38 -22.01 -5.94 27.28
N ASP A 39 -20.87 -5.27 27.51
CA ASP A 39 -20.02 -4.78 26.41
C ASP A 39 -19.46 -5.93 25.55
N ARG A 40 -19.15 -7.09 26.16
CA ARG A 40 -18.75 -8.31 25.43
C ARG A 40 -19.89 -8.83 24.56
N HIS A 41 -21.07 -9.02 25.14
CA HIS A 41 -22.25 -9.48 24.42
C HIS A 41 -22.58 -8.56 23.23
N ARG A 42 -22.55 -7.23 23.44
CA ARG A 42 -22.75 -6.26 22.36
C ARG A 42 -21.71 -6.38 21.25
N ALA A 43 -20.44 -6.62 21.60
CA ALA A 43 -19.40 -6.83 20.61
C ALA A 43 -19.58 -8.12 19.80
N GLU A 44 -20.12 -9.18 20.41
CA GLU A 44 -20.48 -10.45 19.75
C GLU A 44 -21.67 -10.28 18.80
N CYS A 45 -22.69 -9.50 19.17
CA CYS A 45 -23.85 -9.19 18.33
C CYS A 45 -23.50 -8.26 17.14
N TYR A 46 -22.45 -7.43 17.26
CA TYR A 46 -22.13 -6.37 16.29
C TYR A 46 -21.95 -6.84 14.83
N PRO A 47 -21.22 -7.93 14.52
CA PRO A 47 -21.06 -8.38 13.15
C PRO A 47 -22.39 -8.75 12.48
N ARG A 48 -23.30 -9.44 13.19
CA ARG A 48 -24.62 -9.79 12.67
C ARG A 48 -25.49 -8.55 12.50
N ALA A 49 -25.48 -7.63 13.47
CA ALA A 49 -26.21 -6.37 13.36
C ALA A 49 -25.78 -5.55 12.11
N LYS A 50 -24.48 -5.51 11.76
CA LYS A 50 -24.01 -4.85 10.53
C LYS A 50 -24.55 -5.50 9.26
N GLU A 51 -24.68 -6.83 9.24
CA GLU A 51 -25.21 -7.55 8.08
C GLU A 51 -26.69 -7.22 7.86
N LEU A 52 -27.47 -7.14 8.95
CA LEU A 52 -28.88 -6.70 8.91
C LEU A 52 -29.02 -5.25 8.45
N LEU A 53 -28.13 -4.35 8.88
CA LEU A 53 -28.12 -2.97 8.39
C LEU A 53 -27.68 -2.88 6.91
N ASP A 54 -26.76 -3.74 6.47
CA ASP A 54 -26.37 -3.84 5.05
C ASP A 54 -27.53 -4.32 4.18
N ASP A 55 -28.43 -5.16 4.70
CA ASP A 55 -29.66 -5.54 4.01
C ASP A 55 -30.58 -4.35 3.74
N ASN A 56 -30.70 -3.40 4.67
CA ASN A 56 -31.45 -2.16 4.44
C ASN A 56 -30.85 -1.35 3.28
N HIS A 57 -29.51 -1.23 3.24
CA HIS A 57 -28.82 -0.55 2.14
C HIS A 57 -29.03 -1.28 0.79
N ARG A 58 -28.97 -2.62 0.77
CA ARG A 58 -29.24 -3.43 -0.43
C ARG A 58 -30.67 -3.23 -0.92
N ALA A 59 -31.65 -3.33 -0.03
CA ALA A 59 -33.06 -3.14 -0.35
C ALA A 59 -33.32 -1.74 -0.91
N PHE A 60 -32.73 -0.70 -0.31
CA PHE A 60 -32.80 0.66 -0.82
C PHE A 60 -32.22 0.80 -2.23
N LEU A 61 -30.99 0.32 -2.47
CA LEU A 61 -30.34 0.44 -3.77
C LEU A 61 -31.11 -0.33 -4.86
N ASN A 62 -31.59 -1.54 -4.56
CA ASN A 62 -32.40 -2.33 -5.48
C ASN A 62 -33.72 -1.65 -5.84
N ARG A 63 -34.30 -0.84 -4.93
CA ARG A 63 -35.52 -0.07 -5.19
C ARG A 63 -35.26 1.21 -5.97
N VAL A 64 -34.20 1.96 -5.64
CA VAL A 64 -33.99 3.32 -6.14
C VAL A 64 -33.22 3.35 -7.47
N LEU A 65 -32.20 2.51 -7.65
CA LEU A 65 -31.40 2.53 -8.89
C LEU A 65 -32.21 2.31 -10.17
N PRO A 66 -33.22 1.40 -10.21
CA PRO A 66 -34.05 1.23 -11.40
C PRO A 66 -34.94 2.44 -11.74
N GLN A 67 -35.07 3.43 -10.86
CA GLN A 67 -35.89 4.62 -11.08
C GLN A 67 -35.09 5.78 -11.69
N ILE A 68 -33.77 5.64 -11.80
CA ILE A 68 -32.91 6.64 -12.40
C ILE A 68 -33.14 6.63 -13.91
N ASP A 69 -33.55 7.78 -14.45
CA ASP A 69 -33.68 8.03 -15.87
C ASP A 69 -32.84 9.23 -16.25
N MET A 70 -31.72 8.98 -16.93
CA MET A 70 -30.74 9.99 -17.32
C MET A 70 -30.31 9.82 -18.77
N ASP A 71 -30.04 10.94 -19.44
CA ASP A 71 -29.47 10.93 -20.78
C ASP A 71 -27.95 10.72 -20.75
N TRP A 72 -27.48 9.62 -21.33
CA TRP A 72 -26.07 9.25 -21.36
C TRP A 72 -25.33 9.66 -22.65
N HIS A 73 -26.04 10.17 -23.66
CA HIS A 73 -25.46 10.50 -24.96
C HIS A 73 -24.33 11.53 -24.89
N PRO A 74 -24.43 12.64 -24.13
CA PRO A 74 -23.35 13.61 -24.06
C PRO A 74 -22.02 13.02 -23.56
N ILE A 75 -22.09 12.07 -22.63
CA ILE A 75 -20.93 11.41 -22.05
C ILE A 75 -20.36 10.38 -23.02
N ALA A 76 -21.23 9.63 -23.72
CA ALA A 76 -20.82 8.70 -24.77
C ALA A 76 -20.13 9.43 -25.94
N GLU A 77 -20.64 10.59 -26.37
CA GLU A 77 -20.00 11.42 -27.39
C GLU A 77 -18.61 11.90 -26.95
N ALA A 78 -18.47 12.38 -25.72
CA ALA A 78 -17.19 12.80 -25.16
C ALA A 78 -16.20 11.63 -25.08
N PHE A 79 -16.66 10.45 -24.64
CA PHE A 79 -15.87 9.22 -24.63
C PHE A 79 -15.35 8.85 -26.03
N CYS A 80 -16.21 8.91 -27.03
CA CYS A 80 -15.85 8.64 -28.44
C CYS A 80 -14.84 9.65 -28.98
N LYS A 81 -14.99 10.95 -28.68
CA LYS A 81 -14.04 12.01 -29.08
C LYS A 81 -12.64 11.76 -28.50
N VAL A 82 -12.56 11.35 -27.23
CA VAL A 82 -11.30 11.01 -26.55
C VAL A 82 -10.67 9.75 -27.15
N HIS A 83 -11.46 8.69 -27.40
CA HIS A 83 -10.94 7.45 -27.98
C HIS A 83 -10.42 7.63 -29.41
N LYS A 84 -11.03 8.53 -30.20
CA LYS A 84 -10.55 8.88 -31.55
C LYS A 84 -9.27 9.73 -31.54
N ASN A 85 -8.97 10.43 -30.43
CA ASN A 85 -7.83 11.35 -30.31
C ASN A 85 -7.04 11.12 -29.00
N PRO A 86 -6.40 9.95 -28.84
CA PRO A 86 -5.67 9.63 -27.61
C PRO A 86 -4.51 10.62 -27.40
N GLY A 87 -4.50 11.29 -26.24
CA GLY A 87 -3.46 12.26 -25.86
C GLY A 87 -3.88 13.73 -25.89
N ASN A 88 -5.07 14.06 -26.41
CA ASN A 88 -5.62 15.41 -26.32
C ASN A 88 -6.11 15.70 -24.88
N LYS A 89 -5.41 16.62 -24.18
CA LYS A 89 -5.69 16.94 -22.78
C LYS A 89 -7.03 17.66 -22.57
N GLU A 90 -7.46 18.49 -23.52
CA GLU A 90 -8.72 19.25 -23.41
C GLU A 90 -9.93 18.32 -23.54
N LEU A 91 -9.91 17.40 -24.51
CA LEU A 91 -10.96 16.39 -24.66
C LEU A 91 -11.02 15.45 -23.45
N ALA A 92 -9.86 15.06 -22.90
CA ALA A 92 -9.82 14.27 -21.68
C ALA A 92 -10.37 15.04 -20.46
N GLN A 93 -10.12 16.35 -20.38
CA GLN A 93 -10.68 17.20 -19.32
C GLN A 93 -12.20 17.35 -19.46
N ASP A 94 -12.71 17.58 -20.67
CA ASP A 94 -14.16 17.67 -20.92
C ASP A 94 -14.87 16.36 -20.58
N TYR A 95 -14.35 15.20 -21.02
CA TYR A 95 -14.89 13.90 -20.65
C TYR A 95 -14.94 13.68 -19.13
N ASN A 96 -13.85 14.01 -18.42
CA ASN A 96 -13.81 13.91 -16.96
C ASN A 96 -14.80 14.88 -16.28
N LEU A 97 -15.02 16.06 -16.84
CA LEU A 97 -16.01 17.02 -16.35
C LEU A 97 -17.44 16.48 -16.50
N GLN A 98 -17.77 15.86 -17.64
CA GLN A 98 -19.07 15.24 -17.88
C GLN A 98 -19.34 14.07 -16.92
N LEU A 99 -18.36 13.19 -16.73
CA LEU A 99 -18.43 12.13 -15.72
C LEU A 99 -18.68 12.72 -14.33
N SER A 100 -17.92 13.76 -13.95
CA SER A 100 -18.09 14.41 -12.65
C SER A 100 -19.46 15.06 -12.47
N LYS A 101 -20.05 15.60 -13.52
CA LYS A 101 -21.39 16.16 -13.48
C LYS A 101 -22.42 15.05 -13.22
N ARG A 102 -22.36 13.96 -13.98
CA ARG A 102 -23.34 12.88 -13.86
C ARG A 102 -23.23 12.12 -12.54
N ARG A 103 -22.01 11.95 -12.04
CA ARG A 103 -21.75 11.38 -10.71
C ARG A 103 -22.41 12.21 -9.59
N LYS A 104 -22.35 13.53 -9.67
CA LYS A 104 -23.03 14.46 -8.74
C LYS A 104 -24.54 14.34 -8.80
N GLU A 105 -25.10 14.23 -10.00
CA GLU A 105 -26.54 14.07 -10.18
C GLU A 105 -27.05 12.75 -9.61
N ILE A 106 -26.33 11.63 -9.84
CA ILE A 106 -26.69 10.32 -9.26
C ILE A 106 -26.57 10.35 -7.73
N SER A 107 -25.48 10.92 -7.20
CA SER A 107 -25.31 11.07 -5.75
C SER A 107 -26.44 11.89 -5.13
N ALA A 108 -26.79 13.04 -5.71
CA ALA A 108 -27.92 13.85 -5.25
C ALA A 108 -29.25 13.08 -5.33
N TYR A 109 -29.53 12.39 -6.44
CA TYR A 109 -30.74 11.60 -6.60
C TYR A 109 -30.87 10.51 -5.51
N LEU A 110 -29.79 9.79 -5.21
CA LEU A 110 -29.77 8.78 -4.16
C LEU A 110 -29.99 9.40 -2.76
N GLN A 111 -29.43 10.57 -2.50
CA GLN A 111 -29.55 11.24 -1.19
C GLN A 111 -30.92 11.90 -0.98
N ASP A 112 -31.59 12.32 -2.07
CA ASP A 112 -32.92 12.93 -2.04
C ASP A 112 -34.04 11.88 -2.06
N ALA A 113 -33.75 10.65 -2.47
CA ALA A 113 -34.74 9.56 -2.54
C ALA A 113 -35.33 9.22 -1.16
N ASP A 114 -36.63 8.89 -1.17
CA ASP A 114 -37.34 8.53 0.05
C ASP A 114 -36.73 7.29 0.72
N GLY A 115 -36.58 7.35 2.03
CA GLY A 115 -35.91 6.33 2.85
C GLY A 115 -34.39 6.51 3.02
N TYR A 116 -33.70 7.40 2.29
CA TYR A 116 -32.24 7.58 2.42
C TYR A 116 -31.81 7.94 3.85
N LYS A 117 -32.48 8.93 4.48
CA LYS A 117 -32.22 9.32 5.87
C LYS A 117 -32.47 8.19 6.87
N GLY A 118 -33.33 7.23 6.50
CA GLY A 118 -33.65 6.04 7.30
C GLY A 118 -32.52 5.01 7.34
N LEU A 119 -31.52 5.10 6.47
CA LEU A 119 -30.40 4.15 6.39
C LEU A 119 -29.31 4.40 7.44
N PHE A 120 -29.38 5.52 8.16
CA PHE A 120 -28.34 5.93 9.08
C PHE A 120 -28.88 6.16 10.49
N ALA A 121 -27.97 6.10 11.46
CA ALA A 121 -28.25 6.34 12.86
C ALA A 121 -29.37 5.43 13.41
N LYS A 122 -30.14 5.94 14.38
CA LYS A 122 -31.21 5.19 15.05
C LYS A 122 -32.29 4.66 14.09
N PRO A 123 -32.78 5.43 13.10
CA PRO A 123 -33.78 4.93 12.15
C PRO A 123 -33.41 3.62 11.45
N ALA A 124 -32.12 3.41 11.15
CA ALA A 124 -31.66 2.20 10.48
C ALA A 124 -31.85 0.94 11.35
N LEU A 125 -31.56 1.06 12.65
CA LEU A 125 -31.78 0.00 13.63
C LEU A 125 -33.27 -0.26 13.84
N ASP A 126 -34.08 0.81 13.87
CA ASP A 126 -35.53 0.69 14.03
C ASP A 126 -36.15 -0.06 12.84
N GLU A 127 -35.71 0.21 11.60
CA GLU A 127 -36.19 -0.53 10.42
C GLU A 127 -35.70 -1.98 10.39
N ALA A 128 -34.43 -2.24 10.71
CA ALA A 128 -33.93 -3.61 10.82
C ALA A 128 -34.69 -4.42 11.89
N MET A 129 -35.01 -3.79 13.02
CA MET A 129 -35.79 -4.40 14.10
C MET A 129 -37.23 -4.71 13.65
N LYS A 130 -37.83 -3.81 12.89
CA LYS A 130 -39.16 -4.02 12.30
C LYS A 130 -39.15 -5.22 11.35
N ILE A 131 -38.19 -5.29 10.42
CA ILE A 131 -38.06 -6.41 9.47
C ILE A 131 -37.83 -7.73 10.21
N ALA A 132 -36.97 -7.76 11.23
CA ALA A 132 -36.72 -8.96 12.03
C ALA A 132 -37.99 -9.48 12.72
N LYS A 133 -38.82 -8.55 13.24
CA LYS A 133 -40.12 -8.87 13.84
C LYS A 133 -41.14 -9.37 12.83
N GLU A 134 -41.23 -8.73 11.66
CA GLU A 134 -42.13 -9.14 10.57
C GLU A 134 -41.78 -10.54 10.05
N ASN A 135 -40.49 -10.87 9.99
CA ASN A 135 -40.00 -12.18 9.58
C ASN A 135 -40.02 -13.24 10.70
N GLY A 136 -40.36 -12.87 11.94
CA GLY A 136 -40.39 -13.77 13.09
C GLY A 136 -39.02 -14.34 13.49
N ASN A 137 -37.91 -13.63 13.21
CA ASN A 137 -36.57 -14.11 13.53
C ASN A 137 -36.11 -13.67 14.93
N GLU A 138 -36.41 -14.49 15.95
CA GLU A 138 -36.08 -14.20 17.36
C GLU A 138 -34.58 -13.95 17.59
N SER A 139 -33.70 -14.64 16.84
CA SER A 139 -32.24 -14.47 16.94
C SER A 139 -31.78 -13.08 16.47
N ASP A 140 -32.33 -12.60 15.35
CA ASP A 140 -32.02 -11.25 14.84
C ASP A 140 -32.60 -10.16 15.76
N ILE A 141 -33.75 -10.41 16.41
CA ILE A 141 -34.34 -9.51 17.41
C ILE A 141 -33.39 -9.35 18.61
N GLU A 142 -32.93 -10.46 19.19
CA GLU A 142 -31.99 -10.44 20.33
C GLU A 142 -30.70 -9.66 20.00
N VAL A 143 -30.14 -9.91 18.80
CA VAL A 143 -28.96 -9.21 18.30
C VAL A 143 -29.16 -7.69 18.24
N LEU A 144 -30.32 -7.23 17.76
CA LEU A 144 -30.60 -5.80 17.61
C LEU A 144 -30.95 -5.15 18.96
N GLU A 145 -31.57 -5.88 19.89
CA GLU A 145 -31.88 -5.39 21.25
C GLU A 145 -30.62 -5.04 22.06
N ALA A 146 -29.50 -5.74 21.83
CA ALA A 146 -28.21 -5.42 22.44
C ALA A 146 -27.70 -3.99 22.16
N PHE A 147 -28.27 -3.33 21.14
CA PHE A 147 -27.93 -1.96 20.72
C PHE A 147 -29.02 -0.93 21.06
N ASN A 148 -30.05 -1.28 21.81
CA ASN A 148 -31.05 -0.32 22.25
C ASN A 148 -30.41 0.79 23.11
N GLY A 149 -30.65 2.06 22.74
CA GLY A 149 -29.98 3.21 23.35
C GLY A 149 -28.50 3.40 22.95
N PHE A 150 -27.97 2.58 22.04
CA PHE A 150 -26.56 2.53 21.63
C PHE A 150 -26.36 2.77 20.12
N SER A 151 -27.26 3.48 19.44
CA SER A 151 -27.13 3.76 17.99
C SER A 151 -25.80 4.45 17.62
N VAL A 152 -25.24 5.28 18.50
CA VAL A 152 -23.93 5.93 18.33
C VAL A 152 -22.75 4.94 18.25
N TYR A 153 -22.95 3.67 18.65
CA TYR A 153 -21.96 2.61 18.46
C TYR A 153 -21.69 2.33 16.97
N PHE A 154 -22.63 2.68 16.09
CA PHE A 154 -22.55 2.51 14.64
C PHE A 154 -22.04 3.75 13.90
N THR A 155 -21.61 4.83 14.56
CA THR A 155 -21.15 6.07 13.87
C THR A 155 -20.12 5.78 12.77
N GLY A 156 -19.04 5.06 13.09
CA GLY A 156 -18.02 4.72 12.07
C GLY A 156 -18.52 3.73 11.00
N TYR A 157 -19.55 2.94 11.28
CA TYR A 157 -20.23 2.13 10.26
C TYR A 157 -21.04 3.02 9.32
N HIS A 158 -21.82 3.95 9.87
CA HIS A 158 -22.62 4.90 9.09
C HIS A 158 -21.75 5.80 8.22
N GLU A 159 -20.67 6.39 8.76
CA GLU A 159 -19.70 7.17 7.98
C GLU A 159 -19.14 6.35 6.80
N SER A 160 -18.77 5.08 7.05
CA SER A 160 -18.29 4.20 5.98
C SER A 160 -19.37 3.87 4.94
N ARG A 161 -20.66 3.87 5.32
CA ARG A 161 -21.78 3.60 4.41
C ARG A 161 -22.25 4.86 3.69
N GLU A 162 -22.11 6.04 4.29
CA GLU A 162 -22.36 7.34 3.63
C GLU A 162 -21.46 7.49 2.39
N ASN A 163 -20.21 7.03 2.46
CA ASN A 163 -19.28 7.02 1.31
C ASN A 163 -19.81 6.21 0.10
N ILE A 164 -20.74 5.27 0.30
CA ILE A 164 -21.38 4.53 -0.81
C ILE A 164 -22.23 5.47 -1.68
N TYR A 165 -22.73 6.56 -1.10
CA TYR A 165 -23.63 7.53 -1.73
C TYR A 165 -22.93 8.85 -2.09
N SER A 166 -21.61 8.93 -1.93
CA SER A 166 -20.75 10.09 -2.21
C SER A 166 -20.49 10.29 -3.70
N ASP A 167 -20.24 11.55 -4.11
CA ASP A 167 -19.80 11.92 -5.45
C ASP A 167 -18.27 11.98 -5.61
N GLU A 168 -17.49 11.66 -4.57
CA GLU A 168 -16.02 11.72 -4.60
C GLU A 168 -15.34 10.37 -4.41
N ASP A 169 -15.97 9.43 -3.68
CA ASP A 169 -15.33 8.17 -3.27
C ASP A 169 -15.34 7.11 -4.38
N MET A 170 -14.17 6.48 -4.63
CA MET A 170 -14.05 5.34 -5.58
C MET A 170 -14.88 4.11 -5.19
N VAL A 171 -15.33 4.05 -3.93
CA VAL A 171 -16.18 2.98 -3.40
C VAL A 171 -17.67 3.30 -3.51
N SER A 172 -18.03 4.43 -4.12
CA SER A 172 -19.42 4.86 -4.26
C SER A 172 -20.14 4.19 -5.42
N VAL A 173 -21.46 4.08 -5.30
CA VAL A 173 -22.35 3.57 -6.35
C VAL A 173 -22.31 4.48 -7.57
N ALA A 174 -22.31 5.80 -7.36
CA ALA A 174 -22.21 6.76 -8.44
C ALA A 174 -20.91 6.55 -9.22
N TYR A 175 -19.77 6.36 -8.53
CA TYR A 175 -18.49 6.09 -9.18
C TYR A 175 -18.48 4.75 -9.96
N ARG A 176 -19.02 3.68 -9.37
CA ARG A 176 -19.18 2.37 -10.02
C ARG A 176 -20.01 2.48 -11.32
N ILE A 177 -21.04 3.31 -11.32
CA ILE A 177 -21.87 3.55 -12.50
C ILE A 177 -21.07 4.34 -13.54
N THR A 178 -20.50 5.49 -13.19
CA THR A 178 -19.97 6.44 -14.18
C THR A 178 -18.56 6.14 -14.67
N GLU A 179 -17.61 5.77 -13.81
CA GLU A 179 -16.19 5.58 -14.17
C GLU A 179 -15.83 4.13 -14.50
N ASP A 180 -16.55 3.18 -13.90
CA ASP A 180 -16.27 1.75 -14.01
C ASP A 180 -17.13 1.10 -15.10
N ASN A 181 -18.46 1.14 -14.94
CA ASN A 181 -19.38 0.38 -15.80
C ASN A 181 -19.76 1.12 -17.09
N PHE A 182 -20.00 2.44 -17.05
CA PHE A 182 -20.39 3.18 -18.26
C PHE A 182 -19.35 3.12 -19.39
N PRO A 183 -18.03 3.27 -19.16
CA PRO A 183 -17.05 3.17 -20.23
C PRO A 183 -16.97 1.76 -20.83
N ARG A 184 -17.23 0.72 -20.02
CA ARG A 184 -17.34 -0.67 -20.50
C ARG A 184 -18.56 -0.84 -21.39
N PHE A 185 -19.70 -0.31 -20.96
CA PHE A 185 -20.94 -0.32 -21.73
C PHE A 185 -20.80 0.39 -23.08
N VAL A 186 -20.27 1.61 -23.11
CA VAL A 186 -20.07 2.36 -24.37
C VAL A 186 -19.06 1.65 -25.28
N SER A 187 -18.00 1.08 -24.71
CA SER A 187 -17.05 0.26 -25.50
C SER A 187 -17.76 -0.92 -26.17
N ASN A 188 -18.66 -1.58 -25.44
CA ASN A 188 -19.46 -2.69 -25.96
C ASN A 188 -20.44 -2.22 -27.03
N ALA A 189 -21.09 -1.07 -26.86
CA ALA A 189 -21.98 -0.50 -27.87
C ALA A 189 -21.26 -0.27 -29.21
N LEU A 190 -20.06 0.31 -29.17
CA LEU A 190 -19.24 0.51 -30.37
C LEU A 190 -18.81 -0.81 -31.04
N ILE A 191 -18.57 -1.85 -30.23
CA ILE A 191 -18.27 -3.19 -30.75
C ILE A 191 -19.51 -3.78 -31.43
N PHE A 192 -20.68 -3.66 -30.81
CA PHE A 192 -21.94 -4.15 -31.36
C PHE A 192 -22.29 -3.45 -32.67
N ASP A 193 -22.18 -2.12 -32.77
CA ASP A 193 -22.47 -1.37 -34.00
C ASP A 193 -21.60 -1.85 -35.16
N LYS A 194 -20.28 -1.99 -34.92
CA LYS A 194 -19.34 -2.50 -35.91
C LYS A 194 -19.67 -3.93 -36.33
N LEU A 195 -20.08 -4.79 -35.39
CA LEU A 195 -20.49 -6.17 -35.67
C LEU A 195 -21.80 -6.24 -36.44
N ASN A 196 -22.78 -5.41 -36.11
CA ASN A 196 -24.07 -5.39 -36.78
C ASN A 196 -23.94 -4.94 -38.25
N GLU A 197 -23.03 -4.01 -38.53
CA GLU A 197 -22.70 -3.58 -39.89
C GLU A 197 -21.95 -4.64 -40.70
N SER A 198 -21.01 -5.35 -40.06
CA SER A 198 -20.08 -6.25 -40.76
C SER A 198 -20.52 -7.72 -40.79
N HIS A 199 -21.25 -8.18 -39.78
CA HIS A 199 -21.61 -9.58 -39.52
C HIS A 199 -23.01 -9.71 -38.87
N PRO A 200 -24.09 -9.30 -39.56
CA PRO A 200 -25.45 -9.38 -39.03
C PRO A 200 -25.95 -10.82 -38.79
N ASP A 201 -25.27 -11.81 -39.39
CA ASP A 201 -25.49 -13.24 -39.14
C ASP A 201 -25.21 -13.61 -37.68
N ILE A 202 -24.14 -13.08 -37.09
CA ILE A 202 -23.77 -13.33 -35.69
C ILE A 202 -24.81 -12.73 -34.74
N ILE A 203 -25.33 -11.53 -35.07
CA ILE A 203 -26.38 -10.89 -34.27
C ILE A 203 -27.65 -11.76 -34.26
N SER A 204 -28.02 -12.29 -35.42
CA SER A 204 -29.18 -13.17 -35.57
C SER A 204 -29.02 -14.48 -34.81
N GLU A 205 -27.82 -15.08 -34.83
CA GLU A 205 -27.49 -16.30 -34.08
C GLU A 205 -27.60 -16.08 -32.57
N VAL A 206 -26.96 -15.03 -32.04
CA VAL A 206 -26.99 -14.72 -30.61
C VAL A 206 -28.42 -14.38 -30.14
N SER A 207 -29.16 -13.61 -30.94
CA SER A 207 -30.56 -13.28 -30.68
C SER A 207 -31.43 -14.55 -30.61
N GLY A 208 -31.24 -15.49 -31.53
CA GLY A 208 -31.92 -16.79 -31.53
C GLY A 208 -31.57 -17.66 -30.33
N ASN A 209 -30.29 -17.75 -29.96
CA ASN A 209 -29.82 -18.53 -28.82
C ASN A 209 -30.42 -18.04 -27.49
N LEU A 210 -30.48 -16.72 -27.31
CA LEU A 210 -30.98 -16.10 -26.09
C LEU A 210 -32.51 -15.95 -26.06
N GLY A 211 -33.19 -16.16 -27.20
CA GLY A 211 -34.63 -15.92 -27.33
C GLY A 211 -34.99 -14.44 -27.16
N VAL A 212 -34.12 -13.52 -27.61
CA VAL A 212 -34.29 -12.06 -27.47
C VAL A 212 -34.51 -11.43 -28.83
N ASP A 213 -35.72 -10.93 -29.09
CA ASP A 213 -36.14 -10.40 -30.40
C ASP A 213 -35.35 -9.16 -30.86
N ASP A 214 -35.00 -8.25 -29.94
CA ASP A 214 -34.25 -7.03 -30.23
C ASP A 214 -33.06 -6.88 -29.29
N ILE A 215 -31.98 -7.60 -29.63
CA ILE A 215 -30.76 -7.62 -28.85
C ILE A 215 -29.99 -6.28 -28.93
N GLY A 216 -30.25 -5.47 -29.97
CA GLY A 216 -29.63 -4.16 -30.15
C GLY A 216 -29.96 -3.20 -29.02
N LYS A 217 -31.14 -3.36 -28.39
CA LYS A 217 -31.52 -2.58 -27.20
C LYS A 217 -30.53 -2.69 -26.05
N TYR A 218 -29.84 -3.82 -25.86
CA TYR A 218 -28.86 -3.95 -24.79
C TYR A 218 -27.62 -3.08 -25.01
N PHE A 219 -27.37 -2.63 -26.25
CA PHE A 219 -26.19 -1.83 -26.60
C PHE A 219 -26.54 -0.36 -26.90
N ASP A 220 -27.82 0.00 -26.90
CA ASP A 220 -28.26 1.38 -27.01
C ASP A 220 -27.89 2.16 -25.74
N VAL A 221 -27.22 3.30 -25.92
CA VAL A 221 -26.83 4.24 -24.84
C VAL A 221 -28.04 4.67 -24.01
N SER A 222 -29.22 4.78 -24.62
CA SER A 222 -30.49 5.11 -23.94
C SER A 222 -30.89 4.08 -22.89
N ASN A 223 -30.49 2.81 -23.08
CA ASN A 223 -30.89 1.71 -22.21
C ASN A 223 -29.91 1.43 -21.06
N TYR A 224 -28.81 2.20 -20.95
CA TYR A 224 -27.85 2.01 -19.86
C TYR A 224 -28.49 2.14 -18.46
N ASN A 225 -29.55 2.94 -18.32
CA ASN A 225 -30.32 3.07 -17.07
C ASN A 225 -30.87 1.73 -16.55
N ASN A 226 -31.12 0.75 -17.42
CA ASN A 226 -31.61 -0.57 -17.02
C ASN A 226 -30.53 -1.42 -16.33
N PHE A 227 -29.25 -1.07 -16.49
CA PHE A 227 -28.10 -1.85 -16.04
C PHE A 227 -27.35 -1.21 -14.86
N LEU A 228 -28.04 -0.36 -14.10
CA LEU A 228 -27.47 0.32 -12.92
C LEU A 228 -27.55 -0.55 -11.66
N SER A 229 -28.61 -1.36 -11.53
CA SER A 229 -28.83 -2.27 -10.42
C SER A 229 -28.07 -3.59 -10.59
N GLN A 230 -27.86 -4.35 -9.50
CA GLN A 230 -27.20 -5.66 -9.60
C GLN A 230 -27.96 -6.62 -10.53
N ALA A 231 -29.30 -6.62 -10.46
CA ALA A 231 -30.12 -7.47 -11.32
C ALA A 231 -29.96 -7.11 -12.80
N GLY A 232 -29.96 -5.82 -13.14
CA GLY A 232 -29.72 -5.35 -14.51
C GLY A 232 -28.30 -5.65 -15.00
N ILE A 233 -27.30 -5.55 -14.12
CA ILE A 233 -25.91 -5.94 -14.43
C ILE A 233 -25.81 -7.43 -14.74
N ASP A 234 -26.46 -8.28 -13.94
CA ASP A 234 -26.46 -9.72 -14.15
C ASP A 234 -27.17 -10.07 -15.47
N ASP A 235 -28.31 -9.43 -15.76
CA ASP A 235 -29.03 -9.58 -17.02
C ASP A 235 -28.16 -9.18 -18.23
N TYR A 236 -27.54 -7.99 -18.21
CA TYR A 236 -26.60 -7.57 -19.24
C TYR A 236 -25.42 -8.55 -19.40
N ASN A 237 -24.86 -9.01 -18.29
CA ASN A 237 -23.73 -9.93 -18.30
C ASN A 237 -24.11 -11.33 -18.83
N HIS A 238 -25.37 -11.74 -18.72
CA HIS A 238 -25.89 -12.95 -19.37
C HIS A 238 -25.95 -12.77 -20.90
N ILE A 239 -26.33 -11.59 -21.40
CA ILE A 239 -26.26 -11.29 -22.85
C ILE A 239 -24.82 -11.30 -23.36
N ILE A 240 -23.85 -10.90 -22.54
CA ILE A 240 -22.43 -10.90 -22.91
C ILE A 240 -21.83 -12.32 -22.85
N GLY A 241 -22.04 -13.03 -21.74
CA GLY A 241 -21.30 -14.24 -21.40
C GLY A 241 -22.09 -15.55 -21.47
N GLY A 242 -23.41 -15.50 -21.62
CA GLY A 242 -24.28 -16.67 -21.51
C GLY A 242 -24.65 -17.02 -20.08
N HIS A 243 -25.50 -18.02 -19.92
CA HIS A 243 -25.84 -18.62 -18.63
C HIS A 243 -26.17 -20.11 -18.81
N THR A 244 -25.91 -20.89 -17.76
CA THR A 244 -26.15 -22.33 -17.75
C THR A 244 -27.57 -22.62 -17.26
N THR A 245 -28.31 -23.41 -18.03
CA THR A 245 -29.62 -23.98 -17.64
C THR A 245 -29.51 -25.48 -17.42
N GLU A 246 -30.60 -26.13 -17.03
CA GLU A 246 -30.65 -27.60 -16.86
C GLU A 246 -30.37 -28.36 -18.17
N ASP A 247 -30.53 -27.72 -19.33
CA ASP A 247 -30.33 -28.29 -20.67
C ASP A 247 -28.96 -27.94 -21.30
N GLY A 248 -28.10 -27.22 -20.56
CA GLY A 248 -26.76 -26.82 -21.00
C GLY A 248 -26.54 -25.30 -21.04
N LEU A 249 -25.40 -24.86 -21.58
CA LEU A 249 -25.09 -23.44 -21.69
C LEU A 249 -25.83 -22.79 -22.86
N ILE A 250 -26.53 -21.70 -22.57
CA ILE A 250 -27.04 -20.80 -23.60
C ILE A 250 -25.91 -19.89 -24.10
N GLN A 251 -25.53 -20.05 -25.36
CA GLN A 251 -24.40 -19.35 -25.98
C GLN A 251 -24.76 -17.91 -26.37
N ALA A 252 -24.04 -16.94 -25.79
CA ALA A 252 -24.23 -15.52 -26.04
C ALA A 252 -23.07 -14.89 -26.83
N PHE A 253 -22.91 -13.56 -26.84
CA PHE A 253 -21.93 -12.87 -27.71
C PHE A 253 -20.50 -13.38 -27.60
N ASN A 254 -19.92 -13.43 -26.40
CA ASN A 254 -18.51 -13.82 -26.25
C ASN A 254 -18.28 -15.29 -26.65
N VAL A 255 -19.28 -16.14 -26.40
CA VAL A 255 -19.24 -17.56 -26.78
C VAL A 255 -19.28 -17.70 -28.31
N VAL A 256 -20.27 -17.09 -28.95
CA VAL A 256 -20.46 -17.18 -30.41
C VAL A 256 -19.31 -16.51 -31.19
N LEU A 257 -18.86 -15.33 -30.76
CA LEU A 257 -17.78 -14.60 -31.44
C LEU A 257 -16.48 -15.37 -31.44
N ASN A 258 -16.12 -15.99 -30.32
CA ASN A 258 -14.88 -16.72 -30.28
C ASN A 258 -15.01 -18.11 -30.94
N LEU A 259 -16.19 -18.75 -30.95
CA LEU A 259 -16.46 -19.90 -31.83
C LEU A 259 -16.29 -19.52 -33.32
N ARG A 260 -16.70 -18.32 -33.72
CA ARG A 260 -16.54 -17.81 -35.10
C ARG A 260 -15.08 -17.55 -35.45
N HIS A 261 -14.34 -16.90 -34.56
CA HIS A 261 -12.90 -16.65 -34.71
C HIS A 261 -12.08 -17.93 -34.86
N GLN A 262 -12.49 -19.01 -34.20
CA GLN A 262 -11.79 -20.30 -34.29
C GLN A 262 -12.12 -21.08 -35.55
N LYS A 263 -13.35 -20.97 -36.05
CA LYS A 263 -13.75 -21.56 -37.34
C LYS A 263 -13.16 -20.81 -38.52
N ASP A 264 -12.89 -19.51 -38.37
CA ASP A 264 -12.26 -18.66 -39.38
C ASP A 264 -11.18 -17.76 -38.73
N PRO A 265 -9.90 -18.20 -38.72
CA PRO A 265 -8.80 -17.43 -38.15
C PRO A 265 -8.55 -16.06 -38.80
N GLY A 266 -9.15 -15.79 -39.98
CA GLY A 266 -9.14 -14.48 -40.63
C GLY A 266 -10.14 -13.49 -40.03
N PHE A 267 -11.11 -13.96 -39.24
CA PHE A 267 -12.06 -13.12 -38.52
C PHE A 267 -11.37 -12.42 -37.33
N GLU A 268 -11.55 -11.10 -37.22
CA GLU A 268 -10.96 -10.29 -36.15
C GLU A 268 -11.44 -10.78 -34.78
N LYS A 269 -10.51 -10.94 -33.84
CA LYS A 269 -10.83 -11.38 -32.48
C LYS A 269 -11.53 -10.26 -31.72
N ILE A 270 -12.82 -10.43 -31.49
CA ILE A 270 -13.70 -9.44 -30.86
C ILE A 270 -14.25 -10.01 -29.55
N GLN A 271 -14.23 -9.22 -28.47
CA GLN A 271 -14.74 -9.61 -27.16
C GLN A 271 -15.44 -8.44 -26.47
N PHE A 272 -16.65 -8.69 -25.96
CA PHE A 272 -17.40 -7.78 -25.12
C PHE A 272 -16.96 -7.88 -23.66
N LYS A 273 -17.00 -6.74 -22.95
CA LYS A 273 -16.61 -6.64 -21.55
C LYS A 273 -17.82 -6.75 -20.64
N GLN A 274 -17.81 -7.69 -19.70
CA GLN A 274 -18.80 -7.71 -18.62
C GLN A 274 -18.68 -6.46 -17.73
N LEU A 275 -19.83 -6.03 -17.22
CA LEU A 275 -19.95 -4.97 -16.22
C LEU A 275 -19.56 -5.50 -14.84
N TYR A 276 -18.93 -4.66 -14.03
CA TYR A 276 -18.65 -5.00 -12.65
C TYR A 276 -19.93 -5.04 -11.82
N LYS A 277 -19.99 -5.97 -10.87
CA LYS A 277 -21.08 -6.07 -9.88
C LYS A 277 -21.31 -4.75 -9.16
N GLN A 278 -22.53 -4.49 -8.73
CA GLN A 278 -22.84 -3.33 -7.91
C GLN A 278 -22.32 -3.49 -6.47
N ILE A 279 -22.05 -2.35 -5.82
CA ILE A 279 -21.60 -2.27 -4.42
C ILE A 279 -22.61 -2.98 -3.49
N LEU A 280 -22.12 -3.75 -2.51
CA LEU A 280 -22.85 -4.56 -1.51
C LEU A 280 -23.54 -5.88 -1.99
N SER A 281 -23.31 -6.34 -3.23
CA SER A 281 -23.83 -7.64 -3.72
C SER A 281 -23.18 -8.88 -3.07
N VAL A 282 -23.92 -9.99 -2.90
CA VAL A 282 -23.48 -11.25 -2.24
C VAL A 282 -23.37 -12.41 -3.26
N ARG A 283 -22.45 -13.38 -3.05
CA ARG A 283 -22.38 -14.65 -3.80
C ARG A 283 -23.10 -15.77 -3.02
N THR A 284 -23.93 -16.59 -3.66
CA THR A 284 -24.53 -17.80 -3.08
C THR A 284 -23.66 -19.04 -3.38
N SER A 285 -23.31 -19.86 -2.37
CA SER A 285 -22.73 -21.21 -2.54
C SER A 285 -23.57 -22.25 -1.78
N LYS A 286 -23.67 -23.48 -2.30
CA LYS A 286 -24.56 -24.56 -1.78
C LYS A 286 -24.04 -25.33 -0.55
N SER A 287 -22.77 -25.20 -0.15
CA SER A 287 -22.21 -25.84 1.06
C SER A 287 -21.75 -24.84 2.11
N TYR A 288 -22.04 -25.13 3.39
CA TYR A 288 -21.66 -24.29 4.53
C TYR A 288 -20.17 -24.47 4.84
N ILE A 289 -19.38 -23.42 4.57
CA ILE A 289 -18.02 -23.30 5.11
C ILE A 289 -18.04 -22.01 5.94
N PRO A 290 -17.77 -22.06 7.27
CA PRO A 290 -17.88 -20.90 8.13
C PRO A 290 -16.95 -19.78 7.65
N LYS A 291 -17.30 -18.51 7.90
CA LYS A 291 -16.47 -17.36 7.47
C LYS A 291 -15.04 -17.46 8.04
N GLN A 292 -14.89 -18.05 9.24
CA GLN A 292 -13.64 -18.36 9.93
C GLN A 292 -13.86 -19.57 10.85
N PHE A 293 -12.82 -20.38 11.08
CA PHE A 293 -12.85 -21.46 12.08
C PHE A 293 -12.53 -20.94 13.48
N ASP A 294 -13.34 -21.31 14.46
CA ASP A 294 -13.14 -20.89 15.86
C ASP A 294 -12.21 -21.84 16.60
N ASN A 295 -12.36 -23.14 16.37
CA ASN A 295 -11.61 -24.20 17.04
C ASN A 295 -11.14 -25.30 16.06
N SER A 296 -10.21 -26.13 16.52
CA SER A 296 -9.59 -27.18 15.69
C SER A 296 -10.59 -28.26 15.28
N LYS A 297 -11.58 -28.56 16.13
CA LYS A 297 -12.61 -29.56 15.86
C LYS A 297 -13.50 -29.14 14.69
N GLU A 298 -14.03 -27.91 14.69
CA GLU A 298 -14.87 -27.37 13.60
C GLU A 298 -14.15 -27.43 12.24
N MET A 299 -12.86 -27.08 12.23
CA MET A 299 -12.03 -27.18 11.02
C MET A 299 -11.89 -28.62 10.55
N VAL A 300 -11.55 -29.55 11.45
CA VAL A 300 -11.36 -30.96 11.09
C VAL A 300 -12.67 -31.60 10.64
N ASP A 301 -13.79 -31.30 11.31
CA ASP A 301 -15.13 -31.77 10.92
C ASP A 301 -15.47 -31.31 9.48
N CYS A 302 -15.27 -30.03 9.15
CA CYS A 302 -15.49 -29.51 7.80
C CYS A 302 -14.58 -30.17 6.74
N ILE A 303 -13.34 -30.49 7.10
CA ILE A 303 -12.43 -31.22 6.21
C ILE A 303 -12.91 -32.65 6.01
N CYS A 304 -13.29 -33.35 7.07
CA CYS A 304 -13.83 -34.70 7.00
C CYS A 304 -15.12 -34.78 6.19
N ASP A 305 -16.00 -33.80 6.30
CA ASP A 305 -17.24 -33.71 5.52
C ASP A 305 -16.95 -33.52 4.03
N TYR A 306 -16.01 -32.63 3.68
CA TYR A 306 -15.56 -32.44 2.31
C TYR A 306 -14.96 -33.73 1.73
N VAL A 307 -14.04 -34.38 2.46
CA VAL A 307 -13.43 -35.64 2.04
C VAL A 307 -14.50 -36.72 1.84
N SER A 308 -15.43 -36.87 2.79
CA SER A 308 -16.51 -37.84 2.70
C SER A 308 -17.44 -37.59 1.51
N LYS A 309 -17.69 -36.31 1.16
CA LYS A 309 -18.47 -35.93 -0.03
C LYS A 309 -17.76 -36.38 -1.30
N ILE A 310 -16.48 -36.04 -1.44
CA ILE A 310 -15.63 -36.39 -2.59
C ILE A 310 -15.47 -37.91 -2.76
N GLU A 311 -15.33 -38.65 -1.65
CA GLU A 311 -15.29 -40.11 -1.67
C GLU A 311 -16.61 -40.72 -2.16
N LYS A 312 -17.76 -40.23 -1.68
CA LYS A 312 -19.09 -40.75 -2.06
C LYS A 312 -19.43 -40.52 -3.54
N SER A 313 -18.96 -39.43 -4.13
CA SER A 313 -19.16 -39.11 -5.54
C SER A 313 -18.10 -39.71 -6.47
N GLU A 314 -17.14 -40.48 -5.92
CA GLU A 314 -16.02 -41.08 -6.64
C GLU A 314 -15.23 -40.05 -7.50
N THR A 315 -15.25 -38.77 -7.11
CA THR A 315 -14.78 -37.65 -7.94
C THR A 315 -13.31 -37.78 -8.31
N VAL A 316 -12.47 -38.27 -7.39
CA VAL A 316 -11.03 -38.48 -7.64
C VAL A 316 -10.80 -39.58 -8.67
N GLU A 317 -11.53 -40.70 -8.58
CA GLU A 317 -11.39 -41.79 -9.56
C GLU A 317 -11.91 -41.38 -10.93
N ARG A 318 -13.00 -40.61 -10.97
CA ARG A 318 -13.54 -39.98 -12.18
C ARG A 318 -12.53 -39.02 -12.83
N ALA A 319 -11.92 -38.14 -12.05
CA ALA A 319 -10.85 -37.24 -12.51
C ALA A 319 -9.67 -38.01 -13.08
N LEU A 320 -9.20 -39.04 -12.36
CA LEU A 320 -8.10 -39.88 -12.80
C LEU A 320 -8.44 -40.63 -14.08
N LYS A 321 -9.65 -41.16 -14.21
CA LYS A 321 -10.12 -41.84 -15.41
C LYS A 321 -10.22 -40.88 -16.59
N LEU A 322 -10.71 -39.66 -16.38
CA LEU A 322 -10.77 -38.62 -17.41
C LEU A 322 -9.36 -38.33 -17.96
N VAL A 323 -8.40 -38.14 -17.07
CA VAL A 323 -7.03 -37.80 -17.45
C VAL A 323 -6.26 -38.98 -18.04
N ARG A 324 -6.35 -40.19 -17.45
CA ARG A 324 -5.71 -41.40 -18.01
C ARG A 324 -6.15 -41.70 -19.44
N ASN A 325 -7.38 -41.36 -19.77
CA ASN A 325 -7.96 -41.57 -21.09
C ASN A 325 -7.81 -40.36 -22.01
N ILE A 326 -7.04 -39.32 -21.65
CA ILE A 326 -6.92 -38.09 -22.43
C ILE A 326 -6.50 -38.34 -23.90
N SER A 327 -5.62 -39.33 -24.12
CA SER A 327 -5.15 -39.75 -25.44
C SER A 327 -6.20 -40.49 -26.29
N SER A 328 -7.27 -40.97 -25.67
CA SER A 328 -8.40 -41.62 -26.35
C SER A 328 -9.45 -40.62 -26.86
N PHE A 329 -9.38 -39.36 -26.43
CA PHE A 329 -10.22 -38.26 -26.93
C PHE A 329 -9.55 -37.55 -28.11
N ASP A 330 -10.32 -36.76 -28.87
CA ASP A 330 -9.76 -35.94 -29.95
C ASP A 330 -8.99 -34.75 -29.35
N LEU A 331 -7.65 -34.83 -29.39
CA LEU A 331 -6.73 -33.82 -28.87
C LEU A 331 -6.88 -32.45 -29.57
N ARG A 332 -7.49 -32.40 -30.76
CA ARG A 332 -7.83 -31.15 -31.47
C ARG A 332 -9.03 -30.44 -30.85
N GLY A 333 -9.77 -31.11 -29.98
CA GLY A 333 -10.87 -30.58 -29.19
C GLY A 333 -10.52 -30.34 -27.71
N ILE A 334 -9.28 -30.57 -27.27
CA ILE A 334 -8.83 -30.32 -25.89
C ILE A 334 -7.87 -29.14 -25.91
N PHE A 335 -8.15 -28.12 -25.10
CA PHE A 335 -7.46 -26.83 -25.15
C PHE A 335 -6.76 -26.56 -23.84
N VAL A 336 -5.67 -25.80 -23.93
CA VAL A 336 -4.95 -25.24 -22.79
C VAL A 336 -4.89 -23.73 -23.00
N ASN A 337 -5.46 -22.97 -22.05
CA ASN A 337 -5.41 -21.52 -22.11
C ASN A 337 -3.96 -21.03 -22.16
N LYS A 338 -3.68 -19.99 -22.95
CA LYS A 338 -2.35 -19.37 -23.07
C LYS A 338 -1.75 -19.01 -21.71
N LYS A 339 -2.57 -18.59 -20.75
CA LYS A 339 -2.16 -18.28 -19.37
C LYS A 339 -1.59 -19.50 -18.62
N ASN A 340 -2.03 -20.71 -18.98
CA ASN A 340 -1.67 -21.98 -18.35
C ASN A 340 -0.51 -22.70 -19.08
N LEU A 341 -0.13 -22.27 -20.29
CA LEU A 341 0.96 -22.89 -21.05
C LEU A 341 2.28 -22.93 -20.30
N ARG A 342 2.61 -21.87 -19.56
CA ARG A 342 3.87 -21.82 -18.78
C ARG A 342 3.88 -22.81 -17.62
N ILE A 343 2.70 -23.02 -17.02
CA ILE A 343 2.49 -24.01 -15.96
C ILE A 343 2.70 -25.40 -16.55
N LEU A 344 2.01 -25.70 -17.66
CA LEU A 344 2.13 -26.97 -18.35
C LEU A 344 3.56 -27.23 -18.87
N SER A 345 4.22 -26.21 -19.42
CA SER A 345 5.60 -26.26 -19.92
C SER A 345 6.58 -26.62 -18.81
N ASN A 346 6.48 -25.95 -17.66
CA ASN A 346 7.35 -26.23 -16.53
C ASN A 346 7.11 -27.63 -15.96
N LYS A 347 5.88 -28.16 -16.00
CA LYS A 347 5.55 -29.51 -15.52
C LYS A 347 6.01 -30.62 -16.47
N LEU A 348 5.84 -30.43 -17.77
CA LEU A 348 6.20 -31.44 -18.78
C LEU A 348 7.67 -31.42 -19.17
N ILE A 349 8.30 -30.23 -19.20
CA ILE A 349 9.64 -30.02 -19.77
C ILE A 349 10.66 -29.55 -18.71
N GLY A 350 10.19 -29.01 -17.58
CA GLY A 350 11.07 -28.40 -16.57
C GLY A 350 11.54 -26.98 -16.93
N ASP A 351 11.00 -26.40 -18.02
CA ASP A 351 11.27 -25.04 -18.45
C ASP A 351 9.96 -24.28 -18.72
N TRP A 352 9.83 -23.06 -18.22
CA TRP A 352 8.56 -22.34 -18.14
C TRP A 352 8.13 -21.73 -19.47
N ASP A 353 9.03 -21.51 -20.43
CA ASP A 353 8.73 -20.97 -21.76
C ASP A 353 9.03 -21.92 -22.92
N ALA A 354 9.43 -23.18 -22.67
CA ALA A 354 9.75 -24.13 -23.75
C ALA A 354 8.58 -24.41 -24.71
N ILE A 355 7.37 -24.65 -24.19
CA ILE A 355 6.16 -24.82 -25.03
C ILE A 355 5.82 -23.52 -25.77
N GLU A 356 5.91 -22.37 -25.08
CA GLU A 356 5.67 -21.04 -25.67
C GLU A 356 6.64 -20.78 -26.83
N THR A 357 7.93 -21.09 -26.64
CA THR A 357 8.99 -20.96 -27.64
C THR A 357 8.78 -21.92 -28.82
N ALA A 358 8.39 -23.18 -28.55
CA ALA A 358 8.09 -24.15 -29.58
C ALA A 358 6.89 -23.74 -30.45
N LEU A 359 5.82 -23.22 -29.82
CA LEU A 359 4.64 -22.68 -30.51
C LEU A 359 4.96 -21.42 -31.32
N MET A 360 5.84 -20.54 -30.82
CA MET A 360 6.34 -19.39 -31.59
C MET A 360 7.18 -19.79 -32.80
N HIS A 361 7.74 -21.00 -32.83
CA HIS A 361 8.66 -21.47 -33.86
C HIS A 361 8.08 -22.50 -34.84
N SER A 362 6.83 -22.95 -34.65
CA SER A 362 6.21 -24.00 -35.46
C SER A 362 5.62 -23.55 -36.81
N SER A 363 5.66 -22.25 -37.13
CA SER A 363 5.18 -21.67 -38.41
C SER A 363 6.31 -21.39 -39.42
N SER A 364 5.97 -21.48 -40.71
CA SER A 364 6.90 -21.60 -41.85
C SER A 364 7.53 -20.29 -42.37
N SER A 365 7.20 -19.11 -41.83
CA SER A 365 7.76 -17.80 -42.26
C SER A 365 8.21 -16.94 -41.06
N GLU A 366 9.37 -16.27 -41.12
CA GLU A 366 9.95 -15.52 -39.97
C GLU A 366 9.15 -14.30 -39.50
N ASN A 367 8.29 -13.73 -40.34
CA ASN A 367 7.48 -12.55 -40.01
C ASN A 367 6.10 -12.87 -39.41
N ASP A 368 5.59 -14.10 -39.55
CA ASP A 368 4.30 -14.56 -38.96
C ASP A 368 4.44 -15.29 -37.62
N LYS A 369 5.67 -15.66 -37.23
CA LYS A 369 5.99 -16.49 -36.04
C LYS A 369 5.44 -15.97 -34.72
N LYS A 370 5.44 -14.64 -34.56
CA LYS A 370 5.05 -13.99 -33.31
C LYS A 370 3.59 -13.54 -33.29
N SER A 371 3.01 -13.17 -34.44
CA SER A 371 1.64 -12.66 -34.51
C SER A 371 0.60 -13.74 -34.21
N VAL A 372 0.80 -14.97 -34.71
CA VAL A 372 -0.12 -16.10 -34.49
C VAL A 372 -0.12 -16.58 -33.03
N TYR A 373 1.06 -16.65 -32.42
CA TYR A 373 1.16 -16.93 -30.98
C TYR A 373 0.58 -15.79 -30.14
N ASP A 374 0.83 -14.52 -30.53
CA ASP A 374 0.37 -13.35 -29.79
C ASP A 374 -1.16 -13.19 -29.85
N SER A 375 -1.82 -13.59 -30.95
CA SER A 375 -3.27 -13.50 -31.14
C SER A 375 -4.09 -14.62 -30.49
N ALA A 376 -3.54 -15.84 -30.39
CA ALA A 376 -4.24 -17.01 -29.83
C ALA A 376 -4.48 -16.92 -28.30
N GLU A 377 -5.68 -17.31 -27.84
CA GLU A 377 -6.06 -17.35 -26.41
C GLU A 377 -5.84 -18.69 -25.74
N ALA A 378 -5.87 -19.77 -26.51
CA ALA A 378 -5.59 -21.13 -26.08
C ALA A 378 -5.02 -21.91 -27.26
N PHE A 379 -4.40 -23.03 -26.98
CA PHE A 379 -3.84 -23.93 -27.98
C PHE A 379 -4.38 -25.33 -27.73
N THR A 380 -4.61 -26.09 -28.80
CA THR A 380 -5.02 -27.49 -28.63
C THR A 380 -3.84 -28.32 -28.11
N LEU A 381 -4.13 -29.45 -27.46
CA LEU A 381 -3.06 -30.38 -27.09
C LEU A 381 -2.31 -30.90 -28.32
N ASP A 382 -2.99 -31.04 -29.46
CA ASP A 382 -2.37 -31.42 -30.74
C ASP A 382 -1.37 -30.35 -31.23
N ASP A 383 -1.72 -29.06 -31.17
CA ASP A 383 -0.83 -27.94 -31.52
C ASP A 383 0.42 -27.92 -30.64
N ILE A 384 0.23 -28.13 -29.34
CA ILE A 384 1.31 -28.16 -28.35
C ILE A 384 2.26 -29.33 -28.64
N PHE A 385 1.73 -30.55 -28.75
CA PHE A 385 2.55 -31.74 -28.96
C PHE A 385 3.27 -31.71 -30.30
N SER A 386 2.59 -31.30 -31.38
CA SER A 386 3.18 -31.19 -32.70
C SER A 386 4.25 -30.09 -32.79
N SER A 387 4.09 -28.98 -32.07
CA SER A 387 5.08 -27.90 -32.03
C SER A 387 6.32 -28.26 -31.22
N VAL A 388 6.14 -28.86 -30.04
CA VAL A 388 7.27 -29.34 -29.23
C VAL A 388 8.01 -30.48 -29.94
N LYS A 389 7.31 -31.35 -30.67
CA LYS A 389 7.92 -32.38 -31.54
C LYS A 389 8.89 -31.79 -32.57
N LYS A 390 8.53 -30.67 -33.18
CA LYS A 390 9.37 -29.97 -34.18
C LYS A 390 10.56 -29.23 -33.55
N PHE A 391 10.47 -28.92 -32.26
CA PHE A 391 11.44 -28.06 -31.55
C PHE A 391 12.48 -28.85 -30.74
N SER A 392 12.25 -30.14 -30.46
CA SER A 392 13.23 -31.04 -29.82
C SER A 392 13.79 -32.06 -30.81
N ASP A 393 15.12 -32.30 -30.83
CA ASP A 393 15.78 -33.37 -31.62
C ASP A 393 15.44 -34.81 -31.17
N ALA A 394 14.35 -34.99 -30.40
CA ALA A 394 13.92 -36.26 -29.84
C ALA A 394 13.10 -37.09 -30.85
N SER A 395 13.23 -38.41 -30.79
CA SER A 395 12.65 -39.37 -31.74
C SER A 395 11.11 -39.35 -31.69
N ALA A 396 10.42 -39.82 -32.73
CA ALA A 396 8.95 -39.84 -32.77
C ALA A 396 8.30 -40.66 -31.63
N GLU A 397 9.07 -41.56 -31.00
CA GLU A 397 8.72 -42.37 -29.83
C GLU A 397 8.64 -41.50 -28.54
N ASP A 398 9.45 -40.44 -28.45
CA ASP A 398 9.49 -39.51 -27.30
C ASP A 398 8.31 -38.54 -27.21
N ILE A 399 7.52 -38.37 -28.29
CA ILE A 399 6.35 -37.47 -28.32
C ILE A 399 5.04 -38.19 -27.99
N GLY A 400 4.91 -39.48 -28.33
CA GLY A 400 3.79 -40.31 -27.86
C GLY A 400 3.78 -40.43 -26.33
N ASN A 401 4.98 -40.50 -25.72
CA ASN A 401 5.19 -40.54 -24.27
C ASN A 401 4.77 -39.25 -23.54
N ARG A 402 4.57 -38.11 -24.22
CA ARG A 402 4.28 -36.80 -23.56
C ARG A 402 2.81 -36.59 -23.19
N ALA A 403 1.87 -37.26 -23.86
CA ALA A 403 0.48 -37.34 -23.37
C ALA A 403 0.42 -38.21 -22.09
N GLU A 404 1.20 -39.29 -22.06
CA GLU A 404 1.42 -40.10 -20.86
C GLU A 404 2.15 -39.31 -19.75
N ASP A 405 2.98 -38.32 -20.07
CA ASP A 405 3.59 -37.41 -19.08
C ASP A 405 2.56 -36.49 -18.40
N ILE A 406 1.55 -35.99 -19.12
CA ILE A 406 0.39 -35.28 -18.51
C ILE A 406 -0.36 -36.23 -17.58
N CYS A 407 -0.65 -37.45 -18.06
CA CYS A 407 -1.30 -38.49 -17.25
C CYS A 407 -0.47 -38.85 -16.02
N ARG A 408 0.85 -38.94 -16.16
CA ARG A 408 1.80 -39.26 -15.09
C ARG A 408 1.85 -38.14 -14.07
N VAL A 409 2.01 -36.88 -14.49
CA VAL A 409 2.02 -35.71 -13.57
C VAL A 409 0.72 -35.67 -12.75
N ILE A 410 -0.44 -35.87 -13.38
CA ILE A 410 -1.72 -35.83 -12.67
C ILE A 410 -1.97 -37.11 -11.85
N SER A 411 -1.53 -38.28 -12.32
CA SER A 411 -1.64 -39.55 -11.58
C SER A 411 -0.69 -39.63 -10.39
N GLU A 412 0.51 -39.04 -10.48
CA GLU A 412 1.47 -38.88 -9.37
C GLU A 412 0.98 -37.85 -8.34
N THR A 413 0.06 -36.96 -8.74
CA THR A 413 -0.59 -35.95 -7.88
C THR A 413 -1.82 -36.50 -7.15
N ALA A 414 -2.42 -37.61 -7.62
CA ALA A 414 -3.58 -38.26 -7.00
C ALA A 414 -3.17 -39.39 -6.03
N PRO A 415 -3.91 -39.59 -4.92
CA PRO A 415 -3.34 -39.40 -3.59
C PRO A 415 -2.73 -40.65 -2.91
N PHE A 416 -1.72 -40.40 -2.07
CA PHE A 416 -1.77 -40.96 -0.70
C PHE A 416 -2.82 -40.15 0.08
N ILE A 417 -4.02 -40.69 0.30
CA ILE A 417 -4.97 -40.12 1.26
C ILE A 417 -4.49 -40.52 2.64
N ASN A 418 -3.99 -39.56 3.43
CA ASN A 418 -3.72 -39.81 4.84
C ASN A 418 -5.03 -39.76 5.63
N ASP A 419 -5.30 -40.78 6.44
CA ASP A 419 -6.43 -40.80 7.36
C ASP A 419 -6.30 -39.66 8.40
N LEU A 420 -7.11 -38.61 8.20
CA LEU A 420 -7.23 -37.46 9.09
C LEU A 420 -7.81 -37.84 10.46
N ARG A 421 -8.52 -38.97 10.57
CA ARG A 421 -9.13 -39.42 11.84
C ARG A 421 -8.09 -39.78 12.91
N ALA A 422 -6.80 -39.84 12.53
CA ALA A 422 -5.66 -40.05 13.43
C ALA A 422 -4.84 -38.78 13.71
N VAL A 423 -5.36 -37.57 13.46
CA VAL A 423 -4.72 -36.31 13.93
C VAL A 423 -5.08 -36.12 15.40
N ASP A 424 -4.08 -36.11 16.27
CA ASP A 424 -4.28 -35.72 17.67
C ASP A 424 -4.62 -34.22 17.74
N LEU A 425 -5.89 -33.90 17.99
CA LEU A 425 -6.38 -32.52 18.05
C LEU A 425 -5.74 -31.72 19.19
N ASP A 426 -5.23 -32.37 20.24
CA ASP A 426 -4.57 -31.72 21.37
C ASP A 426 -3.15 -31.26 20.98
N SER A 427 -2.51 -31.92 20.02
CA SER A 427 -1.19 -31.55 19.50
C SER A 427 -1.17 -30.22 18.73
N LEU A 428 -2.34 -29.71 18.32
CA LEU A 428 -2.51 -28.34 17.79
C LEU A 428 -2.35 -27.25 18.87
N ASN A 429 -2.15 -27.62 20.13
CA ASN A 429 -1.88 -26.69 21.24
C ASN A 429 -0.41 -26.70 21.71
N ASP A 430 0.39 -27.74 21.40
CA ASP A 430 1.73 -27.99 21.98
C ASP A 430 2.88 -28.17 20.94
N ASP A 431 4.01 -28.77 21.35
CA ASP A 431 5.25 -28.98 20.55
C ASP A 431 5.05 -29.88 19.30
N GLY A 432 3.91 -30.57 19.19
CA GLY A 432 3.49 -31.35 18.01
C GLY A 432 2.78 -30.56 16.91
N TYR A 433 2.60 -29.24 17.09
CA TYR A 433 1.82 -28.37 16.19
C TYR A 433 2.24 -28.44 14.73
N GLU A 434 3.54 -28.38 14.45
CA GLU A 434 4.05 -28.37 13.08
C GLU A 434 3.77 -29.70 12.37
N ALA A 435 3.83 -30.82 13.09
CA ALA A 435 3.48 -32.14 12.57
C ALA A 435 1.98 -32.25 12.28
N ALA A 436 1.12 -31.74 13.19
CA ALA A 436 -0.33 -31.73 12.99
C ALA A 436 -0.74 -30.84 11.81
N VAL A 437 -0.16 -29.64 11.69
CA VAL A 437 -0.39 -28.73 10.55
C VAL A 437 0.10 -29.34 9.24
N SER A 438 1.27 -30.00 9.24
CA SER A 438 1.75 -30.70 8.04
C SER A 438 0.77 -31.77 7.60
N LYS A 439 0.25 -32.57 8.54
CA LYS A 439 -0.74 -33.62 8.25
C LYS A 439 -2.05 -33.04 7.69
N ILE A 440 -2.56 -31.93 8.24
CA ILE A 440 -3.76 -31.25 7.70
C ILE A 440 -3.50 -30.72 6.29
N ARG A 441 -2.35 -30.09 6.06
CA ARG A 441 -1.94 -29.61 4.73
C ARG A 441 -1.87 -30.77 3.74
N GLU A 442 -1.13 -31.82 4.08
CA GLU A 442 -0.94 -33.03 3.27
C GLU A 442 -2.26 -33.73 2.93
N SER A 443 -3.30 -33.56 3.75
CA SER A 443 -4.64 -34.10 3.45
C SER A 443 -5.50 -33.21 2.54
N LEU A 444 -5.20 -31.91 2.41
CA LEU A 444 -5.95 -30.97 1.58
C LEU A 444 -5.25 -30.64 0.25
N GLU A 445 -3.92 -30.61 0.26
CA GLU A 445 -3.06 -30.26 -0.88
C GLU A 445 -3.30 -31.17 -2.10
N PRO A 446 -3.45 -32.50 -1.98
CA PRO A 446 -3.75 -33.35 -3.15
C PRO A 446 -5.05 -32.96 -3.87
N TYR A 447 -6.10 -32.57 -3.15
CA TYR A 447 -7.36 -32.14 -3.77
C TYR A 447 -7.23 -30.77 -4.44
N MET A 448 -6.48 -29.84 -3.83
CA MET A 448 -6.21 -28.52 -4.40
C MET A 448 -5.35 -28.63 -5.66
N ASP A 449 -4.33 -29.49 -5.61
CA ASP A 449 -3.46 -29.74 -6.75
C ASP A 449 -4.23 -30.42 -7.87
N LEU A 450 -4.99 -31.48 -7.59
CA LEU A 450 -5.87 -32.12 -8.57
C LEU A 450 -6.83 -31.12 -9.24
N PHE A 451 -7.48 -30.26 -8.45
CA PHE A 451 -8.34 -29.20 -8.99
C PHE A 451 -7.56 -28.25 -9.92
N HIS A 452 -6.39 -27.76 -9.50
CA HIS A 452 -5.57 -26.89 -10.34
C HIS A 452 -5.04 -27.58 -11.61
N GLU A 453 -4.74 -28.88 -11.56
CA GLU A 453 -4.32 -29.65 -12.74
C GLU A 453 -5.44 -29.76 -13.76
N LEU A 454 -6.67 -30.05 -13.31
CA LEU A 454 -7.84 -30.10 -14.18
C LEU A 454 -8.15 -28.73 -14.79
N GLU A 455 -8.01 -27.66 -13.99
CA GLU A 455 -8.18 -26.27 -14.44
C GLU A 455 -7.16 -25.82 -15.51
N ILE A 456 -6.08 -26.56 -15.75
CA ILE A 456 -5.17 -26.29 -16.89
C ILE A 456 -5.94 -26.39 -18.22
N PHE A 457 -6.86 -27.36 -18.29
CA PHE A 457 -7.69 -27.64 -19.47
C PHE A 457 -8.98 -26.81 -19.50
N SER A 458 -9.26 -26.04 -18.46
CA SER A 458 -10.45 -25.18 -18.39
C SER A 458 -10.32 -24.00 -19.36
N VAL A 459 -11.23 -23.96 -20.33
CA VAL A 459 -11.38 -22.87 -21.31
C VAL A 459 -12.86 -22.52 -21.41
N GLY A 460 -13.18 -21.29 -21.80
CA GLY A 460 -14.58 -20.88 -21.90
C GLY A 460 -15.31 -21.59 -23.04
N ASP A 461 -16.63 -21.50 -23.05
CA ASP A 461 -17.47 -22.25 -24.00
C ASP A 461 -17.33 -21.79 -25.45
N GLU A 462 -16.59 -20.71 -25.63
CA GLU A 462 -16.22 -20.19 -26.90
C GLU A 462 -15.29 -21.10 -27.74
N PHE A 463 -14.70 -22.17 -27.18
CA PHE A 463 -13.82 -23.12 -27.88
C PHE A 463 -14.59 -24.34 -28.45
N PRO A 464 -14.23 -24.94 -29.62
CA PRO A 464 -14.84 -26.16 -30.14
C PRO A 464 -14.36 -27.38 -29.34
N LYS A 465 -14.85 -27.45 -28.11
CA LYS A 465 -14.48 -28.41 -27.08
C LYS A 465 -14.88 -29.83 -27.47
N CYS A 466 -14.09 -30.80 -27.06
CA CYS A 466 -14.51 -32.20 -27.00
C CYS A 466 -15.60 -32.33 -25.92
N ALA A 467 -16.87 -32.35 -26.31
CA ALA A 467 -18.01 -32.37 -25.38
C ALA A 467 -17.92 -33.50 -24.33
N ALA A 468 -17.45 -34.68 -24.72
CA ALA A 468 -17.29 -35.82 -23.81
C ALA A 468 -16.19 -35.61 -22.75
N PHE A 469 -15.12 -34.89 -23.09
CA PHE A 469 -14.05 -34.57 -22.15
C PHE A 469 -14.47 -33.43 -21.20
N TYR A 470 -15.03 -32.36 -21.75
CA TYR A 470 -15.35 -31.15 -20.96
C TYR A 470 -16.57 -31.33 -20.05
N SER A 471 -17.58 -32.11 -20.45
CA SER A 471 -18.73 -32.41 -19.57
C SER A 471 -18.28 -33.09 -18.27
N GLU A 472 -17.40 -34.10 -18.39
CA GLU A 472 -16.83 -34.79 -17.23
C GLU A 472 -15.86 -33.89 -16.45
N LEU A 473 -15.03 -33.09 -17.16
CA LEU A 473 -14.11 -32.13 -16.53
C LEU A 473 -14.85 -31.11 -15.66
N GLU A 474 -15.94 -30.55 -16.19
CA GLU A 474 -16.75 -29.51 -15.55
C GLU A 474 -17.46 -30.07 -14.32
N GLU A 475 -18.07 -31.25 -14.41
CA GLU A 475 -18.76 -31.90 -13.28
C GLU A 475 -17.77 -32.25 -12.14
N VAL A 476 -16.62 -32.82 -12.48
CA VAL A 476 -15.55 -33.12 -11.52
C VAL A 476 -15.02 -31.83 -10.87
N SER A 477 -14.83 -30.77 -11.67
CA SER A 477 -14.33 -29.49 -11.18
C SER A 477 -15.34 -28.79 -10.26
N GLU A 478 -16.64 -28.86 -10.56
CA GLU A 478 -17.71 -28.32 -9.69
C GLU A 478 -17.74 -29.03 -8.34
N GLN A 479 -17.52 -30.35 -8.32
CA GLN A 479 -17.45 -31.10 -7.07
C GLN A 479 -16.20 -30.75 -6.24
N LEU A 480 -15.07 -30.48 -6.91
CA LEU A 480 -13.81 -30.14 -6.25
C LEU A 480 -13.74 -28.69 -5.76
N ILE A 481 -14.42 -27.73 -6.39
CA ILE A 481 -14.23 -26.27 -6.21
C ILE A 481 -14.29 -25.77 -4.75
N GLU A 482 -15.03 -26.46 -3.88
CA GLU A 482 -15.14 -26.16 -2.45
C GLU A 482 -13.80 -26.30 -1.70
N ILE A 483 -12.81 -26.98 -2.28
CA ILE A 483 -11.45 -27.06 -1.74
C ILE A 483 -10.81 -25.68 -1.63
N ILE A 484 -11.11 -24.75 -2.55
CA ILE A 484 -10.49 -23.42 -2.56
C ILE A 484 -10.81 -22.64 -1.28
N PRO A 485 -12.09 -22.39 -0.92
CA PRO A 485 -12.41 -21.72 0.33
C PRO A 485 -12.00 -22.54 1.56
N LEU A 486 -12.14 -23.87 1.54
CA LEU A 486 -11.78 -24.74 2.67
C LEU A 486 -10.27 -24.68 2.98
N PHE A 487 -9.41 -24.90 1.99
CA PHE A 487 -7.95 -24.82 2.09
C PHE A 487 -7.51 -23.44 2.59
N ASN A 488 -8.07 -22.37 2.04
CA ASN A 488 -7.72 -21.01 2.45
C ASN A 488 -8.10 -20.72 3.91
N LYS A 489 -9.26 -21.19 4.37
CA LYS A 489 -9.73 -21.00 5.76
C LYS A 489 -8.94 -21.88 6.73
N ALA A 490 -8.66 -23.14 6.38
CA ALA A 490 -7.83 -24.05 7.17
C ALA A 490 -6.40 -23.51 7.32
N ARG A 491 -5.78 -23.08 6.21
CA ARG A 491 -4.48 -22.39 6.24
C ARG A 491 -4.51 -21.15 7.13
N SER A 492 -5.57 -20.34 7.05
CA SER A 492 -5.71 -19.13 7.87
C SER A 492 -5.80 -19.47 9.37
N PHE A 493 -6.50 -20.55 9.71
CA PHE A 493 -6.54 -21.07 11.08
C PHE A 493 -5.17 -21.56 11.55
N CYS A 494 -4.51 -22.44 10.78
CA CYS A 494 -3.20 -23.01 11.12
C CYS A 494 -2.06 -21.97 11.15
N THR A 495 -2.19 -20.84 10.47
CA THR A 495 -1.16 -19.78 10.44
C THR A 495 -1.44 -18.63 11.41
N ARG A 496 -2.56 -18.67 12.16
CA ARG A 496 -2.94 -17.61 13.10
C ARG A 496 -1.93 -17.48 14.25
N LYS A 497 -1.75 -16.27 14.78
CA LYS A 497 -0.88 -16.07 15.94
C LYS A 497 -1.52 -16.73 17.16
N ARG A 498 -0.69 -17.39 17.99
CA ARG A 498 -1.08 -17.96 19.30
C ARG A 498 -1.57 -16.93 20.33
N TYR A 499 -1.56 -15.64 19.99
CA TYR A 499 -2.17 -14.58 20.78
C TYR A 499 -3.08 -13.75 19.88
N SER A 500 -4.18 -13.28 20.45
CA SER A 500 -5.08 -12.35 19.80
C SER A 500 -4.74 -10.91 20.24
N THR A 501 -4.83 -10.01 19.27
CA THR A 501 -4.82 -8.56 19.52
C THR A 501 -6.23 -7.98 19.58
N ASP A 502 -7.24 -8.81 19.36
CA ASP A 502 -8.64 -8.41 19.25
C ASP A 502 -9.12 -7.93 20.59
N LYS A 503 -9.80 -6.79 20.54
CA LYS A 503 -10.23 -6.04 21.70
C LYS A 503 -11.62 -5.53 21.40
N ILE A 504 -12.43 -5.45 22.44
CA ILE A 504 -13.77 -4.88 22.34
C ILE A 504 -13.72 -3.43 22.80
N LYS A 505 -14.56 -2.57 22.21
CA LYS A 505 -14.79 -1.22 22.72
C LYS A 505 -15.55 -1.33 24.04
N VAL A 506 -15.16 -0.51 25.01
CA VAL A 506 -15.75 -0.49 26.35
C VAL A 506 -16.52 0.80 26.52
N ASN A 507 -17.79 0.68 26.89
CA ASN A 507 -18.72 1.79 27.08
C ASN A 507 -19.34 1.80 28.48
N LEU A 508 -19.35 0.68 29.19
CA LEU A 508 -19.85 0.56 30.56
C LEU A 508 -21.29 1.10 30.76
N LYS A 509 -22.19 0.80 29.81
CA LYS A 509 -23.56 1.36 29.71
C LYS A 509 -23.66 2.84 29.31
N PHE A 510 -22.56 3.52 29.04
CA PHE A 510 -22.54 4.93 28.66
C PHE A 510 -22.17 5.10 27.17
N PRO A 511 -23.14 5.44 26.29
CA PRO A 511 -22.89 5.55 24.85
C PRO A 511 -21.84 6.61 24.47
N THR A 512 -21.70 7.65 25.29
CA THR A 512 -20.78 8.79 25.10
C THR A 512 -19.57 8.76 26.04
N LEU A 513 -19.23 7.59 26.62
CA LEU A 513 -18.09 7.45 27.54
C LEU A 513 -16.80 8.04 26.94
N ALA A 514 -16.20 9.02 27.64
CA ALA A 514 -14.97 9.71 27.25
C ALA A 514 -14.99 10.38 25.86
N ASP A 515 -16.17 10.68 25.32
CA ASP A 515 -16.33 11.32 24.01
C ASP A 515 -15.85 12.79 24.00
N GLY A 516 -15.75 13.42 25.18
CA GLY A 516 -15.20 14.76 25.33
C GLY A 516 -14.91 15.13 26.78
N TRP A 517 -14.14 16.19 26.96
CA TRP A 517 -13.58 16.58 28.26
C TRP A 517 -14.16 17.88 28.83
N ASP A 518 -15.11 18.53 28.14
CA ASP A 518 -15.69 19.77 28.62
C ASP A 518 -16.30 19.60 30.01
N LEU A 519 -15.97 20.51 30.92
CA LEU A 519 -16.42 20.48 32.31
C LEU A 519 -17.95 20.40 32.42
N ASN A 520 -18.68 21.04 31.50
CA ASN A 520 -20.14 21.00 31.47
C ASN A 520 -20.70 19.64 30.98
N LYS A 521 -19.85 18.80 30.40
CA LYS A 521 -20.18 17.51 29.80
C LYS A 521 -19.59 16.31 30.56
N GLU A 522 -18.85 16.50 31.64
CA GLU A 522 -18.33 15.40 32.47
C GLU A 522 -19.44 14.45 32.96
N ARG A 523 -20.64 14.97 33.25
CA ARG A 523 -21.80 14.15 33.65
C ARG A 523 -22.34 13.27 32.53
N ASP A 524 -22.25 13.74 31.28
CA ASP A 524 -22.71 13.03 30.09
C ASP A 524 -21.65 12.01 29.63
N ASN A 525 -20.38 12.42 29.66
CA ASN A 525 -19.26 11.62 29.14
C ASN A 525 -18.60 10.72 30.20
N LYS A 526 -19.00 10.86 31.47
CA LYS A 526 -18.63 10.00 32.60
C LYS A 526 -17.13 9.79 32.82
N ALA A 527 -16.28 10.72 32.39
CA ALA A 527 -14.83 10.57 32.47
C ALA A 527 -14.14 11.88 32.88
N ALA A 528 -13.11 11.77 33.72
CA ALA A 528 -12.24 12.87 34.13
C ALA A 528 -10.78 12.40 34.22
N ILE A 529 -9.82 13.31 34.03
CA ILE A 529 -8.38 13.04 34.15
C ILE A 529 -7.85 13.66 35.44
N LEU A 530 -7.11 12.86 36.20
CA LEU A 530 -6.42 13.29 37.42
C LEU A 530 -4.90 13.10 37.26
N ARG A 531 -4.12 13.91 37.98
CA ARG A 531 -2.67 13.81 38.07
C ARG A 531 -2.22 13.85 39.54
N LYS A 532 -1.18 13.07 39.87
CA LYS A 532 -0.53 13.09 41.19
C LYS A 532 0.88 12.54 41.08
N ASP A 533 1.86 13.22 41.69
CA ASP A 533 3.27 12.77 41.76
C ASP A 533 3.86 12.32 40.40
N GLY A 534 3.56 13.07 39.33
CA GLY A 534 4.01 12.75 37.97
C GLY A 534 3.31 11.55 37.30
N LYS A 535 2.29 10.97 37.94
CA LYS A 535 1.43 9.91 37.40
C LYS A 535 0.06 10.47 37.01
N TYR A 536 -0.59 9.79 36.07
CA TYR A 536 -1.87 10.20 35.50
C TYR A 536 -2.91 9.11 35.70
N TYR A 537 -4.17 9.51 35.86
CA TYR A 537 -5.27 8.63 36.15
C TYR A 537 -6.52 9.03 35.36
N LEU A 538 -7.28 8.03 34.93
CA LEU A 538 -8.60 8.16 34.37
C LEU A 538 -9.61 7.75 35.44
N ALA A 539 -10.48 8.70 35.83
CA ALA A 539 -11.62 8.44 36.70
C ALA A 539 -12.87 8.31 35.85
N ILE A 540 -13.57 7.17 35.94
CA ILE A 540 -14.86 6.94 35.30
C ILE A 540 -15.96 7.05 36.36
N LEU A 541 -17.02 7.80 36.05
CA LEU A 541 -18.11 8.12 36.99
C LEU A 541 -19.24 7.11 36.89
N ASP A 542 -19.66 6.58 38.03
CA ASP A 542 -20.86 5.74 38.11
C ASP A 542 -22.14 6.61 38.20
N MET A 543 -23.29 6.01 37.90
CA MET A 543 -24.63 6.63 37.77
C MET A 543 -25.09 7.49 38.96
N LYS A 544 -24.44 7.40 40.13
CA LYS A 544 -25.01 7.83 41.42
C LYS A 544 -24.57 9.22 41.92
N LYS A 545 -23.46 9.82 41.46
CA LYS A 545 -22.96 11.11 42.00
C LYS A 545 -22.19 11.95 40.98
N ASP A 546 -22.10 13.26 41.26
CA ASP A 546 -21.39 14.25 40.44
C ASP A 546 -20.06 14.70 41.08
N LEU A 547 -18.97 14.69 40.31
CA LEU A 547 -17.67 15.20 40.74
C LEU A 547 -17.66 16.72 41.00
N SER A 548 -18.58 17.49 40.42
CA SER A 548 -18.61 18.96 40.64
C SER A 548 -18.86 19.34 42.10
N SER A 549 -19.39 18.41 42.89
CA SER A 549 -19.63 18.53 44.33
C SER A 549 -18.42 18.22 45.21
N ILE A 550 -17.29 17.81 44.62
CA ILE A 550 -16.08 17.50 45.37
C ILE A 550 -15.48 18.77 45.98
N ARG A 551 -15.27 18.71 47.30
CA ARG A 551 -14.67 19.78 48.10
C ARG A 551 -13.24 20.09 47.61
N THR A 552 -12.90 21.38 47.57
CA THR A 552 -11.51 21.83 47.41
C THR A 552 -10.72 21.55 48.69
N SER A 553 -9.41 21.32 48.57
CA SER A 553 -8.52 21.24 49.74
C SER A 553 -8.05 22.63 50.17
N ASP A 554 -7.72 22.76 51.45
CA ASP A 554 -6.81 23.79 51.97
C ASP A 554 -5.35 23.41 51.63
N GLU A 555 -4.40 24.33 51.78
CA GLU A 555 -3.07 24.30 51.16
C GLU A 555 -2.14 23.12 51.58
N ASP A 556 -2.47 22.35 52.62
CA ASP A 556 -1.59 21.34 53.26
C ASP A 556 -2.01 19.84 53.15
N GLU A 557 -3.14 19.49 52.50
CA GLU A 557 -3.58 18.08 52.35
C GLU A 557 -3.04 17.42 51.07
N SER A 558 -2.55 16.17 51.15
CA SER A 558 -2.17 15.37 49.96
C SER A 558 -3.35 15.30 48.98
N SER A 559 -3.12 15.80 47.77
CA SER A 559 -4.19 16.03 46.79
C SER A 559 -3.84 15.48 45.40
N PHE A 560 -4.88 15.15 44.64
CA PHE A 560 -4.83 15.00 43.18
C PHE A 560 -5.05 16.36 42.51
N GLU A 561 -4.50 16.52 41.31
CA GLU A 561 -4.79 17.62 40.39
C GLU A 561 -5.82 17.12 39.36
N LYS A 562 -7.06 17.61 39.44
CA LYS A 562 -8.10 17.32 38.46
C LYS A 562 -8.00 18.30 37.29
N MET A 563 -8.06 17.77 36.07
CA MET A 563 -8.19 18.58 34.87
C MET A 563 -9.56 19.27 34.80
N GLU A 564 -9.58 20.59 34.66
CA GLU A 564 -10.76 21.36 34.27
C GLU A 564 -10.55 21.86 32.84
N TYR A 565 -11.41 21.41 31.92
CA TYR A 565 -11.27 21.62 30.49
C TYR A 565 -12.50 22.31 29.93
N LYS A 566 -12.28 23.32 29.08
CA LYS A 566 -13.33 24.06 28.36
C LYS A 566 -12.99 24.13 26.88
N LEU A 567 -13.98 23.92 26.04
CA LEU A 567 -13.83 23.98 24.59
C LEU A 567 -15.04 24.64 23.95
N LEU A 568 -14.80 25.59 23.05
CA LEU A 568 -15.76 26.03 22.05
C LEU A 568 -15.59 25.17 20.79
N PRO A 569 -16.41 24.12 20.59
CA PRO A 569 -16.24 23.24 19.44
C PRO A 569 -16.71 23.93 18.17
N SER A 570 -15.97 23.79 17.06
CA SER A 570 -16.40 24.20 15.71
C SER A 570 -17.09 25.58 15.63
N PRO A 571 -16.35 26.70 15.78
CA PRO A 571 -16.93 28.06 15.75
C PRO A 571 -17.83 28.32 14.53
N VAL A 572 -17.44 27.82 13.36
CA VAL A 572 -18.22 27.90 12.11
C VAL A 572 -19.65 27.36 12.26
N LYS A 573 -19.86 26.36 13.12
CA LYS A 573 -21.20 25.78 13.39
C LYS A 573 -21.84 26.39 14.62
N MET A 574 -21.06 26.62 15.69
CA MET A 574 -21.58 27.04 16.99
C MET A 574 -21.97 28.52 17.02
N LEU A 575 -21.18 29.41 16.43
CA LEU A 575 -21.49 30.85 16.41
C LEU A 575 -22.81 31.10 15.68
N PRO A 576 -23.08 30.56 14.47
CA PRO A 576 -24.37 30.78 13.84
C PRO A 576 -25.52 30.09 14.58
N LYS A 577 -25.29 28.91 15.15
CA LYS A 577 -26.33 28.19 15.91
C LYS A 577 -26.83 29.03 17.09
N ILE A 578 -25.92 29.69 17.80
CA ILE A 578 -26.24 30.48 19.00
C ILE A 578 -26.65 31.90 18.62
N PHE A 579 -25.91 32.58 17.75
CA PHE A 579 -26.03 34.02 17.54
C PHE A 579 -26.76 34.41 16.24
N VAL A 580 -27.18 33.45 15.41
CA VAL A 580 -27.96 33.75 14.20
C VAL A 580 -29.29 32.97 14.18
N LYS A 581 -29.23 31.66 14.40
CA LYS A 581 -30.35 30.74 14.22
C LYS A 581 -31.20 30.54 15.49
N SER A 582 -30.77 31.05 16.64
CA SER A 582 -31.51 30.89 17.89
C SER A 582 -32.51 32.03 18.09
N LYS A 583 -33.57 31.80 18.86
CA LYS A 583 -34.51 32.88 19.26
C LYS A 583 -33.79 34.02 20.00
N ALA A 584 -32.82 33.67 20.85
CA ALA A 584 -32.01 34.62 21.60
C ALA A 584 -31.14 35.53 20.71
N ALA A 585 -30.87 35.16 19.46
CA ALA A 585 -30.10 35.98 18.53
C ALA A 585 -30.73 37.36 18.33
N LYS A 586 -32.05 37.42 18.08
CA LYS A 586 -32.79 38.69 17.96
C LYS A 586 -33.12 39.30 19.32
N GLU A 587 -33.64 38.49 20.24
CA GLU A 587 -34.18 38.96 21.53
C GLU A 587 -33.12 39.47 22.52
N LYS A 588 -31.94 38.84 22.53
CA LYS A 588 -30.88 39.13 23.52
C LYS A 588 -29.62 39.71 22.88
N TYR A 589 -29.21 39.17 21.73
CA TYR A 589 -27.95 39.55 21.10
C TYR A 589 -28.10 40.62 20.02
N GLY A 590 -29.32 41.06 19.69
CA GLY A 590 -29.58 42.21 18.82
C GLY A 590 -29.28 41.97 17.34
N LEU A 591 -29.48 40.74 16.84
CA LEU A 591 -29.42 40.45 15.40
C LEU A 591 -30.53 41.23 14.65
N THR A 592 -30.15 42.01 13.64
CA THR A 592 -31.11 42.76 12.82
C THR A 592 -31.68 41.90 11.67
N ASP A 593 -32.87 42.25 11.17
CA ASP A 593 -33.46 41.56 10.02
C ASP A 593 -32.57 41.67 8.76
N ARG A 594 -31.95 42.84 8.54
CA ARG A 594 -30.96 43.03 7.47
C ARG A 594 -29.80 42.04 7.57
N MET A 595 -29.23 41.86 8.77
CA MET A 595 -28.10 40.94 8.95
C MET A 595 -28.50 39.48 8.71
N LEU A 596 -29.71 39.09 9.13
CA LEU A 596 -30.23 37.75 8.88
C LEU A 596 -30.43 37.50 7.38
N GLU A 597 -31.02 38.45 6.64
CA GLU A 597 -31.18 38.36 5.20
C GLU A 597 -29.83 38.24 4.47
N CYS A 598 -28.85 39.07 4.82
CA CYS A 598 -27.50 39.00 4.25
C CYS A 598 -26.78 37.68 4.60
N TYR A 599 -27.01 37.16 5.80
CA TYR A 599 -26.48 35.86 6.22
C TYR A 599 -27.08 34.72 5.38
N ASP A 600 -28.40 34.69 5.21
CA ASP A 600 -29.11 33.64 4.47
C ASP A 600 -28.79 33.67 2.96
N LYS A 601 -28.55 34.86 2.40
CA LYS A 601 -27.98 35.05 1.04
C LYS A 601 -26.54 34.56 0.91
N GLY A 602 -25.89 34.20 2.02
CA GLY A 602 -24.52 33.68 2.02
C GLY A 602 -23.44 34.74 1.83
N MET A 603 -23.73 36.02 2.08
CA MET A 603 -22.80 37.12 1.80
C MET A 603 -21.51 37.09 2.63
N HIS A 604 -21.48 36.32 3.71
CA HIS A 604 -20.31 36.08 4.55
C HIS A 604 -19.44 34.91 4.06
N LYS A 605 -19.91 34.11 3.10
CA LYS A 605 -19.20 32.95 2.55
C LYS A 605 -18.41 33.37 1.33
N SER A 606 -17.20 32.85 1.19
CA SER A 606 -16.41 33.04 -0.03
C SER A 606 -17.19 32.53 -1.25
N GLY A 607 -17.36 33.36 -2.27
CA GLY A 607 -18.15 33.05 -3.46
C GLY A 607 -18.61 34.31 -4.19
N SER A 608 -19.46 34.16 -5.20
CA SER A 608 -19.96 35.28 -6.02
C SER A 608 -20.82 36.29 -5.24
N ALA A 609 -21.45 35.85 -4.14
CA ALA A 609 -22.24 36.69 -3.25
C ALA A 609 -21.43 37.31 -2.10
N PHE A 610 -20.11 37.05 -2.02
CA PHE A 610 -19.28 37.51 -0.91
C PHE A 610 -19.22 39.03 -0.86
N ASP A 611 -19.47 39.59 0.32
CA ASP A 611 -19.36 41.03 0.60
C ASP A 611 -18.48 41.24 1.82
N LEU A 612 -17.34 41.90 1.62
CA LEU A 612 -16.35 42.12 2.69
C LEU A 612 -16.91 43.03 3.79
N GLY A 613 -17.71 44.04 3.43
CA GLY A 613 -18.31 44.96 4.40
C GLY A 613 -19.28 44.25 5.35
N PHE A 614 -20.16 43.41 4.82
CA PHE A 614 -21.04 42.57 5.63
C PHE A 614 -20.25 41.51 6.41
N CYS A 615 -19.18 40.96 5.84
CA CYS A 615 -18.31 40.05 6.56
C CYS A 615 -17.74 40.70 7.82
N HIS A 616 -17.22 41.93 7.71
CA HIS A 616 -16.74 42.74 8.83
C HIS A 616 -17.86 43.08 9.82
N GLU A 617 -19.02 43.52 9.33
CA GLU A 617 -20.20 43.79 10.17
C GLU A 617 -20.62 42.57 11.01
N LEU A 618 -20.60 41.38 10.40
CA LEU A 618 -20.93 40.13 11.08
C LEU A 618 -19.82 39.70 12.07
N ILE A 619 -18.55 39.97 11.78
CA ILE A 619 -17.44 39.73 12.71
C ILE A 619 -17.58 40.60 13.95
N ASP A 620 -17.84 41.90 13.80
CA ASP A 620 -18.03 42.81 14.94
C ASP A 620 -19.22 42.40 15.80
N TYR A 621 -20.31 41.99 15.15
CA TYR A 621 -21.45 41.39 15.84
C TYR A 621 -21.05 40.16 16.65
N TYR A 622 -20.33 39.20 16.06
CA TYR A 622 -19.87 38.02 16.78
C TYR A 622 -18.91 38.36 17.93
N LYS A 623 -17.96 39.29 17.75
CA LYS A 623 -17.06 39.72 18.82
C LYS A 623 -17.82 40.22 20.05
N ARG A 624 -18.83 41.08 19.83
CA ARG A 624 -19.71 41.57 20.90
C ARG A 624 -20.48 40.42 21.56
N CYS A 625 -21.12 39.55 20.77
CA CYS A 625 -21.88 38.43 21.30
C CYS A 625 -21.01 37.45 22.11
N ILE A 626 -19.77 37.21 21.68
CA ILE A 626 -18.79 36.36 22.38
C ILE A 626 -18.46 36.96 23.75
N ALA A 627 -18.21 38.27 23.82
CA ALA A 627 -17.91 38.96 25.08
C ALA A 627 -19.07 38.94 26.08
N GLU A 628 -20.32 38.94 25.59
CA GLU A 628 -21.53 38.87 26.41
C GLU A 628 -21.99 37.44 26.76
N TYR A 629 -21.40 36.40 26.16
CA TYR A 629 -21.87 35.03 26.33
C TYR A 629 -21.44 34.42 27.68
N PRO A 630 -22.38 33.94 28.53
CA PRO A 630 -22.04 33.39 29.83
C PRO A 630 -21.12 32.16 29.75
N GLY A 631 -20.03 32.16 30.50
CA GLY A 631 -19.09 31.04 30.63
C GLY A 631 -18.04 30.95 29.52
N TRP A 632 -17.96 31.93 28.63
CA TRP A 632 -16.88 32.07 27.64
C TRP A 632 -15.78 33.07 28.05
N ASP A 633 -15.96 33.72 29.19
CA ASP A 633 -14.99 34.60 29.85
C ASP A 633 -13.66 33.89 30.15
N VAL A 634 -13.71 32.58 30.39
CA VAL A 634 -12.54 31.72 30.65
C VAL A 634 -11.56 31.62 29.47
N PHE A 635 -11.97 31.94 28.24
CA PHE A 635 -11.13 31.80 27.05
C PHE A 635 -10.22 33.01 26.78
N ASP A 636 -10.41 34.14 27.48
CA ASP A 636 -9.63 35.39 27.30
C ASP A 636 -9.44 35.76 25.82
N PHE A 637 -10.54 35.87 25.06
CA PHE A 637 -10.50 36.13 23.62
C PHE A 637 -9.81 37.46 23.29
N LYS A 638 -8.71 37.40 22.52
CA LYS A 638 -7.99 38.56 21.98
C LYS A 638 -8.03 38.53 20.46
N PHE A 639 -8.98 39.25 19.88
CA PHE A 639 -9.14 39.31 18.42
C PHE A 639 -8.30 40.42 17.80
N ARG A 640 -7.91 40.23 16.53
CA ARG A 640 -7.29 41.27 15.70
C ARG A 640 -8.31 42.35 15.34
N GLU A 641 -7.84 43.48 14.83
CA GLU A 641 -8.73 44.52 14.29
C GLU A 641 -9.59 43.94 13.17
N THR A 642 -10.86 44.34 13.09
CA THR A 642 -11.81 43.71 12.15
C THR A 642 -11.39 43.90 10.69
N SER A 643 -10.72 45.02 10.39
CA SER A 643 -10.15 45.33 9.08
C SER A 643 -9.09 44.33 8.60
N ASP A 644 -8.46 43.60 9.52
CA ASP A 644 -7.37 42.66 9.21
C ASP A 644 -7.88 41.29 8.76
N TYR A 645 -9.19 41.06 8.79
CA TYR A 645 -9.80 39.83 8.30
C TYR A 645 -10.16 39.95 6.83
N GLY A 646 -9.54 39.14 5.98
CA GLY A 646 -9.92 39.02 4.57
C GLY A 646 -11.18 38.17 4.37
N SER A 647 -11.53 37.35 5.36
CA SER A 647 -12.63 36.40 5.28
C SER A 647 -13.18 35.98 6.65
N MET A 648 -14.42 35.50 6.66
CA MET A 648 -15.04 34.88 7.84
C MET A 648 -14.28 33.63 8.32
N LYS A 649 -13.54 32.96 7.43
CA LYS A 649 -12.74 31.79 7.77
C LYS A 649 -11.63 32.15 8.76
N GLU A 650 -10.88 33.21 8.49
CA GLU A 650 -9.80 33.68 9.36
C GLU A 650 -10.31 34.05 10.76
N PHE A 651 -11.47 34.71 10.86
CA PHE A 651 -12.08 35.01 12.15
C PHE A 651 -12.46 33.72 12.91
N ASN A 652 -13.06 32.74 12.23
CA ASN A 652 -13.37 31.45 12.85
C ASN A 652 -12.13 30.67 13.30
N GLU A 653 -11.00 30.81 12.60
CA GLU A 653 -9.71 30.22 12.99
C GLU A 653 -9.18 30.88 14.27
N ASP A 654 -9.25 32.21 14.40
CA ASP A 654 -8.88 32.93 15.63
C ASP A 654 -9.78 32.52 16.81
N VAL A 655 -11.10 32.44 16.60
CA VAL A 655 -12.04 31.94 17.63
C VAL A 655 -11.72 30.49 18.01
N ALA A 656 -11.39 29.63 17.05
CA ALA A 656 -11.05 28.23 17.34
C ALA A 656 -9.73 28.09 18.11
N GLY A 657 -8.75 28.96 17.82
CA GLY A 657 -7.46 29.00 18.48
C GLY A 657 -7.54 29.49 19.93
N ALA A 658 -8.41 30.46 20.21
CA ALA A 658 -8.65 31.00 21.55
C ALA A 658 -9.70 30.20 22.35
N GLY A 659 -10.63 29.50 21.67
CA GLY A 659 -11.74 28.75 22.27
C GLY A 659 -11.34 27.43 22.95
N TYR A 660 -10.17 27.37 23.58
CA TYR A 660 -9.67 26.23 24.36
C TYR A 660 -9.00 26.72 25.64
N TYR A 661 -9.43 26.17 26.77
CA TYR A 661 -8.85 26.45 28.08
C TYR A 661 -8.71 25.15 28.88
N MET A 662 -7.59 25.01 29.60
CA MET A 662 -7.34 23.89 30.50
C MET A 662 -6.61 24.38 31.75
N SER A 663 -7.05 23.93 32.91
CA SER A 663 -6.40 24.20 34.19
C SER A 663 -6.43 22.96 35.08
N LEU A 664 -5.71 23.03 36.21
CA LEU A 664 -5.61 21.95 37.18
C LEU A 664 -6.14 22.43 38.53
N ARG A 665 -7.18 21.76 39.04
CA ARG A 665 -7.78 22.04 40.34
C ARG A 665 -7.39 20.96 41.35
N LYS A 666 -6.96 21.36 42.55
CA LYS A 666 -6.63 20.40 43.63
C LYS A 666 -7.87 19.77 44.25
N ILE A 667 -7.80 18.47 44.50
CA ILE A 667 -8.82 17.63 45.14
C ILE A 667 -8.17 16.72 46.19
N PRO A 668 -8.67 16.66 47.44
CA PRO A 668 -8.14 15.77 48.47
C PRO A 668 -8.08 14.30 48.04
N CYS A 669 -6.98 13.60 48.35
CA CYS A 669 -6.87 12.16 48.10
C CYS A 669 -7.91 11.35 48.88
N SER A 670 -8.20 11.76 50.12
CA SER A 670 -9.20 11.17 51.01
C SER A 670 -10.57 11.08 50.32
N GLU A 671 -10.96 12.11 49.60
CA GLU A 671 -12.23 12.19 48.88
C GLU A 671 -12.26 11.28 47.64
N VAL A 672 -11.19 11.22 46.85
CA VAL A 672 -11.10 10.32 45.69
C VAL A 672 -11.19 8.86 46.13
N TYR A 673 -10.48 8.48 47.19
CA TYR A 673 -10.53 7.12 47.72
C TYR A 673 -11.89 6.79 48.36
N ARG A 674 -12.52 7.74 49.05
CA ARG A 674 -13.91 7.57 49.54
C ARG A 674 -14.87 7.27 48.41
N LEU A 675 -14.80 8.00 47.29
CA LEU A 675 -15.64 7.76 46.12
C LEU A 675 -15.38 6.40 45.46
N LEU A 676 -14.13 5.94 45.48
CA LEU A 676 -13.75 4.62 44.99
C LEU A 676 -14.35 3.51 45.85
N ASP A 677 -14.29 3.65 47.18
CA ASP A 677 -14.86 2.70 48.14
C ASP A 677 -16.40 2.70 48.10
N GLU A 678 -17.01 3.86 47.89
CA GLU A 678 -18.46 4.03 47.65
C GLU A 678 -18.93 3.52 46.29
N LYS A 679 -18.03 2.97 45.46
CA LYS A 679 -18.30 2.54 44.07
C LYS A 679 -18.86 3.65 43.17
N SER A 680 -18.63 4.91 43.54
CA SER A 680 -19.09 6.08 42.77
C SER A 680 -18.14 6.44 41.64
N ILE A 681 -16.89 5.99 41.71
CA ILE A 681 -15.90 6.09 40.62
C ILE A 681 -15.15 4.77 40.41
N TYR A 682 -14.67 4.57 39.18
CA TYR A 682 -13.66 3.58 38.82
C TYR A 682 -12.38 4.31 38.48
N LEU A 683 -11.27 4.00 39.17
CA LEU A 683 -10.02 4.75 39.02
C LEU A 683 -8.95 3.87 38.37
N PHE A 684 -8.42 4.32 37.24
CA PHE A 684 -7.37 3.64 36.51
C PHE A 684 -6.14 4.52 36.37
N GLN A 685 -4.95 4.01 36.66
CA GLN A 685 -3.71 4.66 36.26
C GLN A 685 -3.53 4.56 34.74
N ILE A 686 -3.31 5.69 34.08
CA ILE A 686 -2.90 5.78 32.68
C ILE A 686 -1.41 5.43 32.62
N TYR A 687 -1.09 4.25 32.11
CA TYR A 687 0.21 3.62 32.27
C TYR A 687 0.89 3.25 30.94
N ASN A 688 2.21 3.44 30.89
CA ASN A 688 3.12 2.78 29.97
C ASN A 688 4.44 2.48 30.72
N LYS A 689 5.39 1.82 30.06
CA LYS A 689 6.65 1.40 30.70
C LYS A 689 7.49 2.54 31.29
N ASP A 690 7.30 3.78 30.83
CA ASP A 690 8.08 4.93 31.29
C ASP A 690 7.63 5.42 32.68
N TYR A 691 6.46 4.99 33.16
CA TYR A 691 5.96 5.21 34.53
C TYR A 691 6.27 4.05 35.48
N SER A 692 7.10 3.10 35.05
CA SER A 692 7.62 2.03 35.92
C SER A 692 8.64 2.61 36.90
N GLU A 693 8.68 2.09 38.13
CA GLU A 693 9.67 2.52 39.14
C GLU A 693 11.12 2.25 38.68
N ASN A 694 11.33 1.17 37.91
CA ASN A 694 12.62 0.80 37.31
C ASN A 694 12.91 1.46 35.93
N ALA A 695 12.25 2.57 35.59
CA ALA A 695 12.48 3.25 34.32
C ALA A 695 13.75 4.14 34.42
N HIS A 696 14.77 3.84 33.60
CA HIS A 696 16.05 4.57 33.61
C HIS A 696 16.49 5.11 32.23
N GLY A 697 15.67 4.92 31.18
CA GLY A 697 15.98 5.33 29.82
C GLY A 697 15.20 6.57 29.35
N ASN A 698 15.57 7.09 28.18
CA ASN A 698 14.83 8.18 27.54
C ASN A 698 13.36 7.79 27.32
N LYS A 699 12.45 8.71 27.67
CA LYS A 699 11.01 8.52 27.51
C LYS A 699 10.64 8.28 26.05
N ASN A 700 9.53 7.56 25.83
CA ASN A 700 8.93 7.46 24.51
C ASN A 700 8.40 8.85 24.10
N MET A 701 8.45 9.18 22.80
CA MET A 701 7.93 10.47 22.31
C MET A 701 6.46 10.70 22.70
N HIS A 702 5.63 9.65 22.68
CA HIS A 702 4.23 9.74 23.08
C HIS A 702 4.05 10.06 24.57
N THR A 703 5.00 9.66 25.42
CA THR A 703 5.03 10.04 26.84
C THR A 703 5.37 11.52 26.97
N MET A 704 6.37 12.01 26.21
CA MET A 704 6.70 13.45 26.18
C MET A 704 5.52 14.29 25.69
N TYR A 705 4.75 13.82 24.71
CA TYR A 705 3.53 14.50 24.25
C TYR A 705 2.45 14.56 25.31
N TRP A 706 2.23 13.45 26.02
CA TRP A 706 1.26 13.37 27.09
C TRP A 706 1.64 14.28 28.27
N GLU A 707 2.88 14.23 28.72
CA GLU A 707 3.37 15.11 29.78
C GLU A 707 3.34 16.58 29.34
N GLY A 708 3.67 16.85 28.07
CA GLY A 708 3.64 18.17 27.46
C GLY A 708 2.27 18.84 27.54
N LEU A 709 1.16 18.09 27.39
CA LEU A 709 -0.20 18.63 27.55
C LEU A 709 -0.40 19.33 28.90
N PHE A 710 0.12 18.73 29.98
CA PHE A 710 -0.05 19.19 31.35
C PHE A 710 1.17 19.94 31.88
N SER A 711 2.08 20.33 31.00
CA SER A 711 3.24 21.15 31.37
C SER A 711 2.79 22.58 31.67
N PRO A 712 3.41 23.28 32.63
CA PRO A 712 3.09 24.69 32.91
C PRO A 712 3.15 25.56 31.66
N GLN A 713 4.16 25.35 30.80
CA GLN A 713 4.35 26.08 29.55
C GLN A 713 3.14 25.93 28.60
N ASN A 714 2.62 24.71 28.44
CA ASN A 714 1.47 24.46 27.59
C ASN A 714 0.13 24.92 28.21
N LEU A 715 0.02 24.94 29.55
CA LEU A 715 -1.16 25.48 30.23
C LEU A 715 -1.25 27.00 30.06
N GLU A 716 -0.12 27.70 30.11
CA GLU A 716 -0.02 29.15 29.90
C GLU A 716 -0.19 29.52 28.42
N SER A 717 0.53 28.83 27.52
CA SER A 717 0.46 29.06 26.08
C SER A 717 0.21 27.75 25.32
N PRO A 718 -1.08 27.38 25.11
CA PRO A 718 -1.42 26.11 24.50
C PRO A 718 -0.88 25.92 23.08
N VAL A 719 -0.01 24.93 22.92
CA VAL A 719 0.47 24.39 21.64
C VAL A 719 -0.14 23.01 21.38
N PHE A 720 -0.24 22.22 22.45
CA PHE A 720 -0.95 20.95 22.48
C PHE A 720 -2.33 21.12 23.10
N LYS A 721 -3.31 20.49 22.48
CA LYS A 721 -4.70 20.44 22.92
C LYS A 721 -5.13 18.99 23.03
N LEU A 722 -5.74 18.63 24.15
CA LEU A 722 -6.41 17.35 24.30
C LEU A 722 -7.71 17.36 23.47
N SER A 723 -7.90 16.34 22.64
CA SER A 723 -9.10 16.22 21.79
C SER A 723 -10.13 15.28 22.43
N GLY A 724 -11.41 15.48 22.10
CA GLY A 724 -12.48 14.50 22.37
C GLY A 724 -12.36 13.25 21.49
N GLY A 725 -13.28 12.31 21.64
CA GLY A 725 -13.29 11.02 20.94
C GLY A 725 -12.25 10.03 21.50
N ALA A 726 -12.02 10.05 22.82
CA ALA A 726 -11.18 9.05 23.44
C ALA A 726 -11.95 7.73 23.55
N GLU A 727 -11.23 6.61 23.41
CA GLU A 727 -11.84 5.28 23.39
C GLU A 727 -11.16 4.36 24.39
N LEU A 728 -11.98 3.59 25.10
CA LEU A 728 -11.53 2.54 25.99
C LEU A 728 -11.71 1.18 25.31
N PHE A 729 -10.75 0.30 25.52
CA PHE A 729 -10.81 -1.05 25.00
C PHE A 729 -10.48 -2.08 26.06
N PHE A 730 -11.15 -3.22 25.98
CA PHE A 730 -10.80 -4.39 26.77
C PHE A 730 -10.25 -5.47 25.85
N ARG A 731 -9.07 -5.99 26.20
CA ARG A 731 -8.46 -7.13 25.53
C ARG A 731 -8.36 -8.29 26.52
N LYS A 732 -9.07 -9.37 26.24
CA LYS A 732 -8.97 -10.62 27.00
C LYS A 732 -7.58 -11.24 26.81
N SER A 733 -7.09 -11.94 27.82
CA SER A 733 -5.94 -12.82 27.73
C SER A 733 -6.17 -13.84 26.61
N SER A 734 -5.14 -14.11 25.82
CA SER A 734 -5.20 -15.03 24.69
C SER A 734 -4.13 -16.12 24.73
N ILE A 735 -3.17 -16.01 25.65
CA ILE A 735 -2.20 -17.06 25.92
C ILE A 735 -2.57 -17.72 27.26
N PRO A 736 -3.03 -18.98 27.25
CA PRO A 736 -3.27 -19.77 28.46
C PRO A 736 -2.04 -19.89 29.37
N ASN A 737 -2.26 -20.20 30.66
CA ASN A 737 -1.19 -20.22 31.65
C ASN A 737 -0.15 -21.33 31.44
N ASP A 738 -0.61 -22.49 31.00
CA ASP A 738 0.16 -23.68 30.61
C ASP A 738 0.97 -23.46 29.31
N ALA A 739 0.44 -22.70 28.36
CA ALA A 739 1.12 -22.38 27.09
C ALA A 739 2.20 -21.26 27.21
N LYS A 740 2.50 -20.77 28.42
CA LYS A 740 3.48 -19.68 28.64
C LYS A 740 4.91 -20.16 28.42
N THR A 741 5.64 -19.52 27.51
CA THR A 741 7.10 -19.66 27.46
C THR A 741 7.74 -18.77 28.53
N VAL A 742 8.36 -19.39 29.54
CA VAL A 742 9.02 -18.70 30.66
C VAL A 742 10.51 -19.01 30.66
N HIS A 743 11.35 -17.99 30.85
CA HIS A 743 12.72 -18.15 31.33
C HIS A 743 12.70 -18.01 32.85
N PRO A 744 12.81 -19.11 33.62
CA PRO A 744 12.68 -19.06 35.08
C PRO A 744 13.82 -18.27 35.72
N LYS A 745 13.57 -17.71 36.90
CA LYS A 745 14.61 -17.16 37.76
C LYS A 745 15.75 -18.17 37.94
N GLY A 746 16.98 -17.71 37.75
CA GLY A 746 18.20 -18.53 37.81
C GLY A 746 18.60 -19.18 36.49
N SER A 747 17.71 -19.22 35.48
CA SER A 747 18.07 -19.70 34.13
C SER A 747 19.09 -18.77 33.45
N VAL A 748 19.87 -19.33 32.53
CA VAL A 748 20.90 -18.60 31.80
C VAL A 748 20.29 -17.93 30.58
N LEU A 749 20.31 -16.60 30.59
CA LEU A 749 19.91 -15.77 29.46
C LEU A 749 21.07 -15.64 28.49
N VAL A 750 20.93 -16.30 27.35
CA VAL A 750 21.84 -16.16 26.22
C VAL A 750 21.45 -14.90 25.43
N PRO A 751 22.36 -13.94 25.21
CA PRO A 751 22.08 -12.78 24.36
C PRO A 751 21.91 -13.21 22.90
N ARG A 752 21.15 -12.43 22.13
CA ARG A 752 20.98 -12.64 20.68
C ARG A 752 22.15 -12.12 19.84
N ASN A 753 23.07 -11.38 20.46
CA ASN A 753 24.25 -10.80 19.83
C ASN A 753 25.51 -11.25 20.58
N ASP A 754 26.61 -11.37 19.86
CA ASP A 754 27.94 -11.61 20.41
C ASP A 754 28.52 -10.35 21.08
N VAL A 755 29.71 -10.46 21.66
CA VAL A 755 30.44 -9.35 22.32
C VAL A 755 30.76 -8.18 21.40
N ASN A 756 30.76 -8.39 20.08
CA ASN A 756 30.99 -7.35 19.07
C ASN A 756 29.68 -6.76 18.53
N GLY A 757 28.54 -7.13 19.10
CA GLY A 757 27.21 -6.69 18.67
C GLY A 757 26.67 -7.41 17.43
N ARG A 758 27.35 -8.44 16.91
CA ARG A 758 26.89 -9.21 15.75
C ARG A 758 25.81 -10.20 16.17
N ARG A 759 24.71 -10.25 15.42
CA ARG A 759 23.60 -11.17 15.66
C ARG A 759 24.08 -12.62 15.52
N ILE A 760 23.82 -13.43 16.53
CA ILE A 760 24.08 -14.87 16.51
C ILE A 760 22.97 -15.52 15.64
N PRO A 761 23.31 -16.37 14.65
CA PRO A 761 22.32 -17.10 13.86
C PRO A 761 21.31 -17.84 14.75
N ASP A 762 20.04 -17.87 14.33
CA ASP A 762 18.96 -18.39 15.19
C ASP A 762 19.12 -19.89 15.52
N SER A 763 19.69 -20.68 14.61
CA SER A 763 20.06 -22.09 14.84
C SER A 763 21.09 -22.21 15.96
N ILE A 764 22.19 -21.47 15.83
CA ILE A 764 23.29 -21.41 16.81
C ILE A 764 22.80 -20.89 18.16
N TYR A 765 21.98 -19.84 18.18
CA TYR A 765 21.37 -19.31 19.40
C TYR A 765 20.55 -20.38 20.14
N ARG A 766 19.77 -21.20 19.42
CA ARG A 766 18.98 -22.30 20.02
C ARG A 766 19.91 -23.38 20.60
N GLU A 767 20.98 -23.73 19.91
CA GLU A 767 22.00 -24.66 20.40
C GLU A 767 22.68 -24.14 21.68
N LEU A 768 23.15 -22.90 21.67
CA LEU A 768 23.74 -22.25 22.85
C LEU A 768 22.76 -22.18 24.02
N THR A 769 21.50 -21.84 23.75
CA THR A 769 20.46 -21.79 24.80
C THR A 769 20.24 -23.17 25.44
N ARG A 770 20.21 -24.24 24.64
CA ARG A 770 20.13 -25.62 25.14
C ARG A 770 21.37 -26.03 25.93
N TYR A 771 22.56 -25.71 25.42
CA TYR A 771 23.83 -25.97 26.11
C TYR A 771 23.86 -25.33 27.50
N PHE A 772 23.59 -24.03 27.60
CA PHE A 772 23.67 -23.29 28.87
C PHE A 772 22.56 -23.62 29.88
N ASN A 773 21.37 -24.03 29.43
CA ASN A 773 20.23 -24.26 30.33
C ASN A 773 19.89 -25.74 30.57
N ARG A 774 20.24 -26.64 29.64
CA ARG A 774 19.91 -28.08 29.72
C ARG A 774 21.15 -28.98 29.82
N GLY A 775 22.36 -28.42 29.74
CA GLY A 775 23.61 -29.19 29.79
C GLY A 775 23.84 -30.08 28.57
N ASP A 776 23.18 -29.78 27.44
CA ASP A 776 23.25 -30.59 26.22
C ASP A 776 24.65 -30.48 25.60
N CYS A 777 25.41 -31.59 25.60
CA CYS A 777 26.81 -31.62 25.16
C CYS A 777 26.96 -31.65 23.63
N ARG A 778 25.86 -31.83 22.88
CA ARG A 778 25.84 -32.00 21.42
C ARG A 778 25.50 -30.69 20.71
N ILE A 779 26.43 -29.73 20.76
CA ILE A 779 26.37 -28.52 19.92
C ILE A 779 27.32 -28.64 18.73
N SER A 780 26.93 -28.04 17.60
CA SER A 780 27.73 -27.97 16.37
C SER A 780 29.06 -27.26 16.59
N ASP A 781 30.06 -27.53 15.74
CA ASP A 781 31.36 -26.85 15.83
C ASP A 781 31.24 -25.35 15.56
N GLU A 782 30.29 -24.96 14.70
CA GLU A 782 29.95 -23.56 14.49
C GLU A 782 29.42 -22.93 15.80
N ALA A 783 28.53 -23.61 16.55
CA ALA A 783 28.05 -23.10 17.84
C ALA A 783 29.13 -23.04 18.92
N LYS A 784 30.06 -24.00 18.95
CA LYS A 784 31.22 -23.96 19.87
C LYS A 784 32.05 -22.69 19.67
N SER A 785 32.19 -22.22 18.42
CA SER A 785 32.94 -20.99 18.08
C SER A 785 32.34 -19.68 18.62
N TYR A 786 31.15 -19.74 19.23
CA TYR A 786 30.48 -18.60 19.88
C TYR A 786 30.53 -18.66 21.42
N LEU A 787 30.99 -19.77 22.03
CA LEU A 787 30.97 -19.92 23.50
C LEU A 787 31.79 -18.84 24.22
N ASP A 788 32.94 -18.48 23.66
CA ASP A 788 33.84 -17.42 24.14
C ASP A 788 33.37 -16.00 23.74
N LYS A 789 32.49 -15.89 22.75
CA LYS A 789 31.97 -14.63 22.21
C LYS A 789 30.62 -14.21 22.79
N VAL A 790 30.11 -14.94 23.77
CA VAL A 790 28.77 -14.72 24.34
C VAL A 790 28.87 -14.46 25.83
N LYS A 791 28.41 -13.28 26.27
CA LYS A 791 28.29 -12.93 27.70
C LYS A 791 26.89 -13.26 28.19
N THR A 792 26.75 -14.42 28.83
CA THR A 792 25.49 -14.84 29.44
C THR A 792 25.26 -14.14 30.77
N LYS A 793 23.99 -14.05 31.18
CA LYS A 793 23.61 -13.57 32.51
C LYS A 793 22.54 -14.49 33.10
N LYS A 794 22.45 -14.58 34.42
CA LYS A 794 21.32 -15.27 35.05
C LYS A 794 20.08 -14.37 35.06
N ALA A 795 18.90 -14.97 34.94
CA ALA A 795 17.64 -14.26 35.11
C ALA A 795 17.39 -14.01 36.60
N ASP A 796 17.26 -12.75 37.03
CA ASP A 796 17.01 -12.41 38.45
C ASP A 796 15.54 -12.61 38.87
N HIS A 797 14.66 -12.73 37.88
CA HIS A 797 13.23 -12.99 38.01
C HIS A 797 12.72 -13.69 36.75
N ASP A 798 11.50 -14.24 36.80
CA ASP A 798 10.89 -14.92 35.66
C ASP A 798 10.63 -13.95 34.50
N ILE A 799 11.11 -14.31 33.30
CA ILE A 799 10.86 -13.54 32.08
C ILE A 799 9.88 -14.32 31.20
N VAL A 800 8.64 -13.84 31.16
CA VAL A 800 7.56 -14.44 30.38
C VAL A 800 7.51 -13.83 28.99
N LYS A 801 7.70 -14.64 27.95
CA LYS A 801 7.56 -14.22 26.56
C LYS A 801 6.13 -13.74 26.32
N ASP A 802 5.99 -12.59 25.66
CA ASP A 802 4.67 -12.05 25.30
C ASP A 802 3.70 -11.85 26.50
N ARG A 803 4.24 -11.71 27.73
CA ARG A 803 3.50 -11.51 29.00
C ARG A 803 2.26 -10.64 28.91
N ARG A 804 2.31 -9.57 28.10
CA ARG A 804 1.19 -8.65 27.93
C ARG A 804 -0.09 -9.35 27.44
N PHE A 805 0.01 -10.46 26.71
CA PHE A 805 -1.12 -11.23 26.18
C PHE A 805 -1.55 -12.40 27.08
N THR A 806 -0.85 -12.64 28.18
CA THR A 806 -1.18 -13.70 29.15
C THR A 806 -2.07 -13.20 30.30
N VAL A 807 -2.51 -11.94 30.22
CA VAL A 807 -3.37 -11.28 31.20
C VAL A 807 -4.33 -10.36 30.47
N ASP A 808 -5.50 -10.18 31.06
CA ASP A 808 -6.50 -9.21 30.62
C ASP A 808 -5.93 -7.79 30.71
N LYS A 809 -6.29 -6.92 29.75
CA LYS A 809 -5.84 -5.53 29.72
C LYS A 809 -6.95 -4.58 29.31
N MET A 810 -7.11 -3.52 30.10
CA MET A 810 -7.79 -2.30 29.69
C MET A 810 -6.80 -1.37 28.98
N MET A 811 -7.26 -0.71 27.92
CA MET A 811 -6.46 0.20 27.10
C MET A 811 -7.20 1.52 26.92
N PHE A 812 -6.44 2.60 26.82
CA PHE A 812 -6.94 3.94 26.61
C PHE A 812 -6.30 4.53 25.36
N HIS A 813 -7.14 4.92 24.41
CA HIS A 813 -6.75 5.60 23.19
C HIS A 813 -7.25 7.05 23.27
N VAL A 814 -6.34 8.01 23.19
CA VAL A 814 -6.67 9.42 23.40
C VAL A 814 -6.06 10.29 22.31
N PRO A 815 -6.87 11.00 21.51
CA PRO A 815 -6.38 11.90 20.48
C PRO A 815 -5.93 13.23 21.07
N ILE A 816 -4.91 13.82 20.45
CA ILE A 816 -4.38 15.15 20.76
C ILE A 816 -4.18 15.93 19.46
N ALA A 817 -4.37 17.23 19.52
CA ALA A 817 -4.04 18.17 18.46
C ALA A 817 -2.77 18.95 18.82
N MET A 818 -1.82 19.03 17.90
CA MET A 818 -0.55 19.75 18.02
C MET A 818 -0.59 20.96 17.09
N ASN A 819 0.02 22.08 17.51
CA ASN A 819 0.04 23.33 16.74
C ASN A 819 -1.36 23.75 16.28
N PHE A 820 -2.38 23.52 17.11
CA PHE A 820 -3.78 23.70 16.71
C PHE A 820 -4.17 25.16 16.44
N LYS A 821 -3.34 26.12 16.88
CA LYS A 821 -3.45 27.57 16.60
C LYS A 821 -2.76 27.99 15.30
N ALA A 822 -2.04 27.10 14.63
CA ALA A 822 -1.31 27.43 13.40
C ALA A 822 -2.26 27.62 12.21
N ILE A 823 -1.89 28.52 11.29
CA ILE A 823 -2.68 28.85 10.10
C ILE A 823 -2.88 27.60 9.23
N SER A 824 -4.12 27.38 8.78
CA SER A 824 -4.41 26.28 7.85
C SER A 824 -3.90 26.63 6.45
N LYS A 825 -2.68 26.16 6.12
CA LYS A 825 -1.96 26.22 4.81
C LYS A 825 -0.82 27.27 4.71
N PRO A 826 0.28 27.15 5.48
CA PRO A 826 1.51 27.86 5.13
C PRO A 826 2.04 27.35 3.78
N ASN A 827 2.55 28.24 2.92
CA ASN A 827 3.32 27.83 1.74
C ASN A 827 4.74 27.40 2.17
N LEU A 828 4.82 26.28 2.86
CA LEU A 828 6.08 25.73 3.41
C LEU A 828 7.11 25.48 2.31
N ASN A 829 6.67 25.03 1.13
CA ASN A 829 7.55 24.82 -0.02
C ASN A 829 8.25 26.13 -0.44
N LYS A 830 7.49 27.22 -0.56
CA LYS A 830 8.05 28.55 -0.84
C LYS A 830 9.02 28.97 0.27
N LYS A 831 8.61 28.84 1.53
CA LYS A 831 9.46 29.21 2.68
C LYS A 831 10.80 28.46 2.70
N VAL A 832 10.79 27.16 2.37
CA VAL A 832 12.03 26.39 2.20
C VAL A 832 12.87 26.97 1.06
N ILE A 833 12.27 27.23 -0.11
CA ILE A 833 13.00 27.79 -1.25
C ILE A 833 13.62 29.16 -0.93
N ASP A 834 12.84 30.07 -0.36
CA ASP A 834 13.30 31.40 0.06
C ASP A 834 14.52 31.30 0.99
N GLY A 835 14.55 30.30 1.87
CA GLY A 835 15.64 30.07 2.82
C GLY A 835 16.85 29.29 2.30
N ILE A 836 16.81 28.76 1.07
CA ILE A 836 17.90 27.94 0.49
C ILE A 836 18.41 28.41 -0.86
N ILE A 837 17.66 29.23 -1.61
CA ILE A 837 17.95 29.55 -3.01
C ILE A 837 19.33 30.21 -3.18
N ASP A 838 19.68 31.12 -2.26
CA ASP A 838 20.94 31.86 -2.24
C ASP A 838 22.00 31.26 -1.28
N ASP A 839 21.66 30.19 -0.56
CA ASP A 839 22.54 29.55 0.43
C ASP A 839 23.66 28.75 -0.27
N GLN A 840 24.85 29.35 -0.36
CA GLN A 840 26.03 28.73 -0.97
C GLN A 840 26.64 27.60 -0.13
N ASP A 841 26.33 27.57 1.17
CA ASP A 841 26.81 26.55 2.11
C ASP A 841 25.79 25.42 2.29
N LEU A 842 24.66 25.44 1.59
CA LEU A 842 23.64 24.40 1.65
C LEU A 842 24.21 23.02 1.28
N LYS A 843 23.89 22.01 2.07
CA LYS A 843 24.20 20.61 1.74
C LYS A 843 23.00 19.93 1.09
N ILE A 844 23.28 19.00 0.19
CA ILE A 844 22.25 18.27 -0.56
C ILE A 844 22.47 16.78 -0.37
N ILE A 845 21.48 16.09 0.17
CA ILE A 845 21.49 14.65 0.39
C ILE A 845 20.72 13.97 -0.74
N GLY A 846 21.42 13.32 -1.66
CA GLY A 846 20.83 12.43 -2.65
C GLY A 846 20.58 11.04 -2.08
N ILE A 847 19.40 10.50 -2.35
CA ILE A 847 19.00 9.17 -1.90
C ILE A 847 18.66 8.30 -3.10
N ASP A 848 19.46 7.24 -3.28
CA ASP A 848 19.14 6.14 -4.18
C ASP A 848 18.53 4.97 -3.41
N ARG A 849 17.64 4.23 -4.06
CA ARG A 849 16.88 3.15 -3.44
C ARG A 849 16.89 1.93 -4.35
N GLY A 850 17.55 0.87 -3.91
CA GLY A 850 17.72 -0.36 -4.68
C GLY A 850 17.42 -1.63 -3.89
N GLU A 851 17.77 -2.77 -4.51
CA GLU A 851 17.62 -4.10 -3.93
C GLU A 851 18.93 -4.64 -3.34
N ARG A 852 20.10 -4.12 -3.78
CA ARG A 852 21.40 -4.42 -3.17
C ARG A 852 21.60 -3.53 -1.95
N ASN A 853 21.51 -2.22 -2.14
CA ASN A 853 21.42 -1.24 -1.07
C ASN A 853 19.97 -0.75 -0.91
N LEU A 854 19.35 -1.05 0.23
CA LEU A 854 17.95 -0.67 0.47
C LEU A 854 17.76 0.84 0.38
N ILE A 855 18.72 1.58 0.94
CA ILE A 855 18.84 3.04 0.88
C ILE A 855 20.33 3.35 0.81
N TYR A 856 20.76 4.03 -0.24
CA TYR A 856 22.10 4.59 -0.36
C TYR A 856 22.02 6.11 -0.25
N VAL A 857 22.94 6.69 0.51
CA VAL A 857 22.96 8.12 0.81
C VAL A 857 24.24 8.73 0.29
N THR A 858 24.15 9.84 -0.44
CA THR A 858 25.31 10.69 -0.79
C THR A 858 24.99 12.13 -0.46
N MET A 859 25.83 12.77 0.35
CA MET A 859 25.72 14.19 0.69
C MET A 859 26.80 14.98 -0.05
N VAL A 860 26.40 16.06 -0.72
CA VAL A 860 27.30 16.95 -1.44
C VAL A 860 27.13 18.40 -0.99
N ASP A 861 28.17 19.21 -1.21
CA ASP A 861 28.06 20.68 -1.16
C ASP A 861 27.49 21.26 -2.48
N ARG A 862 27.28 22.59 -2.54
CA ARG A 862 26.80 23.28 -3.75
C ARG A 862 27.74 23.20 -4.96
N LYS A 863 28.99 22.77 -4.76
CA LYS A 863 29.99 22.56 -5.81
C LYS A 863 30.03 21.12 -6.29
N GLY A 864 29.24 20.22 -5.70
CA GLY A 864 29.20 18.81 -6.03
C GLY A 864 30.29 17.97 -5.35
N ASN A 865 31.02 18.50 -4.37
CA ASN A 865 32.01 17.70 -3.65
C ASN A 865 31.29 16.74 -2.69
N ILE A 866 31.65 15.45 -2.73
CA ILE A 866 31.11 14.45 -1.81
C ILE A 866 31.65 14.70 -0.39
N LEU A 867 30.74 14.91 0.55
CA LEU A 867 31.02 15.08 1.99
C LEU A 867 30.79 13.78 2.77
N TYR A 868 29.81 12.99 2.33
CA TYR A 868 29.45 11.70 2.93
C TYR A 868 28.85 10.79 1.86
N GLN A 869 29.20 9.51 1.86
CA GLN A 869 28.52 8.49 1.05
C GLN A 869 28.54 7.16 1.81
N ASP A 870 27.40 6.48 1.90
CA ASP A 870 27.28 5.22 2.62
C ASP A 870 25.96 4.48 2.32
N SER A 871 25.99 3.16 2.51
CA SER A 871 24.80 2.31 2.49
C SER A 871 24.17 2.25 3.88
N LEU A 872 22.86 2.44 3.98
CA LEU A 872 22.15 2.27 5.24
C LEU A 872 21.75 0.81 5.51
N ASN A 873 22.28 -0.18 4.77
CA ASN A 873 22.01 -1.59 5.03
C ASN A 873 22.38 -2.02 6.47
N ILE A 874 23.46 -1.46 7.00
CA ILE A 874 23.96 -1.75 8.35
C ILE A 874 23.68 -0.54 9.26
N LEU A 875 22.82 -0.74 10.26
CA LEU A 875 22.51 0.29 11.26
C LEU A 875 22.72 -0.29 12.65
N ASN A 876 23.44 0.46 13.50
CA ASN A 876 23.81 0.03 14.85
C ASN A 876 24.47 -1.37 14.88
N GLY A 877 25.34 -1.66 13.90
CA GLY A 877 26.04 -2.94 13.77
C GLY A 877 25.18 -4.11 13.27
N TYR A 878 23.90 -3.87 12.93
CA TYR A 878 23.00 -4.90 12.43
C TYR A 878 22.75 -4.75 10.93
N ASP A 879 23.06 -5.80 10.17
CA ASP A 879 22.80 -5.89 8.72
C ASP A 879 21.32 -6.24 8.46
N TYR A 880 20.52 -5.20 8.24
CA TYR A 880 19.10 -5.34 7.93
C TYR A 880 18.86 -5.94 6.55
N ARG A 881 19.78 -5.72 5.60
CA ARG A 881 19.64 -6.23 4.24
C ARG A 881 19.70 -7.75 4.23
N LYS A 882 20.73 -8.32 4.86
CA LYS A 882 20.89 -9.77 5.01
C LYS A 882 19.77 -10.38 5.85
N ALA A 883 19.38 -9.72 6.94
CA ALA A 883 18.28 -10.19 7.79
C ALA A 883 16.93 -10.23 7.05
N LEU A 884 16.66 -9.27 6.16
CA LEU A 884 15.45 -9.25 5.33
C LEU A 884 15.49 -10.35 4.26
N ASP A 885 16.64 -10.65 3.65
CA ASP A 885 16.78 -11.78 2.71
C ASP A 885 16.49 -13.11 3.40
N VAL A 886 17.11 -13.36 4.56
CA VAL A 886 16.85 -14.58 5.35
C VAL A 886 15.38 -14.66 5.72
N ARG A 887 14.78 -13.56 6.18
CA ARG A 887 13.35 -13.54 6.54
C ARG A 887 12.42 -13.78 5.35
N GLU A 888 12.74 -13.24 4.17
CA GLU A 888 11.97 -13.46 2.95
C GLU A 888 12.00 -14.93 2.53
N TYR A 889 13.18 -15.56 2.61
CA TYR A 889 13.34 -17.00 2.42
C TYR A 889 12.54 -17.82 3.44
N ASP A 890 12.73 -17.56 4.74
CA ASP A 890 12.00 -18.25 5.81
C ASP A 890 10.49 -18.10 5.67
N ASN A 891 10.01 -16.92 5.27
CA ASN A 891 8.59 -16.68 5.06
C ASN A 891 8.05 -17.40 3.83
N LYS A 892 8.85 -17.53 2.76
CA LYS A 892 8.50 -18.32 1.58
C LYS A 892 8.33 -19.80 1.97
N GLU A 893 9.26 -20.34 2.76
CA GLU A 893 9.18 -21.70 3.28
C GLU A 893 8.02 -21.89 4.28
N ALA A 894 7.80 -20.92 5.18
CA ALA A 894 6.69 -20.98 6.12
C ALA A 894 5.32 -20.95 5.44
N ARG A 895 5.17 -20.16 4.36
CA ARG A 895 3.95 -20.15 3.55
C ARG A 895 3.70 -21.49 2.86
N ARG A 896 4.76 -22.11 2.33
CA ARG A 896 4.69 -23.46 1.73
C ARG A 896 4.27 -24.50 2.76
N ASN A 897 4.80 -24.40 3.98
CA ASN A 897 4.59 -25.40 5.04
C ASN A 897 3.43 -25.08 6.00
N TRP A 898 2.64 -24.05 5.72
CA TRP A 898 1.56 -23.56 6.61
C TRP A 898 2.01 -23.27 8.05
N THR A 899 3.30 -23.05 8.24
CA THR A 899 3.86 -22.68 9.53
C THR A 899 3.78 -21.17 9.71
N LYS A 900 4.13 -20.73 10.92
CA LYS A 900 3.99 -19.32 11.30
C LYS A 900 4.90 -18.43 10.46
N VAL A 901 4.30 -17.67 9.55
CA VAL A 901 5.00 -16.60 8.82
C VAL A 901 5.33 -15.47 9.79
N GLU A 902 6.63 -15.25 10.02
CA GLU A 902 7.09 -14.18 10.89
C GLU A 902 7.02 -12.83 10.15
N GLY A 903 6.51 -11.79 10.82
CA GLY A 903 6.20 -10.52 10.16
C GLY A 903 7.43 -9.78 9.64
N ILE A 904 7.73 -9.90 8.35
CA ILE A 904 8.79 -9.12 7.68
C ILE A 904 8.51 -7.62 7.72
N ARG A 905 7.22 -7.25 7.69
CA ARG A 905 6.75 -5.86 7.79
C ARG A 905 7.26 -5.15 9.05
N LYS A 906 7.21 -5.80 10.21
CA LYS A 906 7.70 -5.19 11.47
C LYS A 906 9.21 -5.00 11.46
N MET A 907 9.94 -5.92 10.85
CA MET A 907 11.39 -5.81 10.69
C MET A 907 11.74 -4.62 9.78
N LYS A 908 11.02 -4.45 8.66
CA LYS A 908 11.14 -3.27 7.78
C LYS A 908 10.80 -1.98 8.50
N GLU A 909 9.69 -1.94 9.25
CA GLU A 909 9.30 -0.75 10.02
C GLU A 909 10.38 -0.40 11.06
N GLY A 910 11.01 -1.40 11.69
CA GLY A 910 12.16 -1.22 12.57
C GLY A 910 13.37 -0.64 11.86
N TYR A 911 13.79 -1.26 10.74
CA TYR A 911 14.87 -0.76 9.87
C TYR A 911 14.63 0.70 9.46
N LEU A 912 13.46 0.98 8.88
CA LEU A 912 13.09 2.31 8.39
C LEU A 912 13.03 3.33 9.51
N SER A 913 12.61 2.97 10.72
CA SER A 913 12.62 3.89 11.85
C SER A 913 14.03 4.37 12.21
N LEU A 914 15.03 3.49 12.12
CA LEU A 914 16.43 3.84 12.35
C LEU A 914 17.00 4.67 11.18
N ALA A 915 16.77 4.23 9.94
CA ALA A 915 17.25 4.92 8.75
C ALA A 915 16.68 6.34 8.65
N VAL A 916 15.37 6.50 8.86
CA VAL A 916 14.69 7.81 8.87
C VAL A 916 15.17 8.68 10.01
N SER A 917 15.45 8.12 11.20
CA SER A 917 16.03 8.91 12.30
C SER A 917 17.40 9.46 11.91
N LYS A 918 18.31 8.59 11.43
CA LYS A 918 19.65 9.00 10.99
C LYS A 918 19.60 10.10 9.92
N LEU A 919 18.72 9.95 8.93
CA LEU A 919 18.54 10.98 7.88
C LEU A 919 17.97 12.30 8.42
N ALA A 920 17.01 12.23 9.34
CA ALA A 920 16.43 13.42 9.95
C ALA A 920 17.48 14.18 10.78
N ASP A 921 18.32 13.47 11.52
CA ASP A 921 19.43 14.04 12.29
C ASP A 921 20.45 14.69 11.33
N MET A 922 20.83 14.00 10.25
CA MET A 922 21.72 14.54 9.20
C MET A 922 21.19 15.84 8.58
N ILE A 923 19.88 15.94 8.31
CA ILE A 923 19.26 17.16 7.76
C ILE A 923 19.48 18.36 8.68
N ILE A 924 19.22 18.19 9.99
CA ILE A 924 19.33 19.26 10.98
C ILE A 924 20.80 19.63 11.22
N GLU A 925 21.65 18.63 11.45
CA GLU A 925 23.07 18.83 11.77
C GLU A 925 23.85 19.53 10.65
N ASN A 926 23.43 19.31 9.39
CA ASN A 926 24.16 19.81 8.22
C ASN A 926 23.45 20.95 7.49
N ASN A 927 22.27 21.42 7.94
CA ASN A 927 21.42 22.35 7.16
C ASN A 927 21.28 21.85 5.71
N ALA A 928 20.66 20.68 5.55
CA ALA A 928 20.60 19.99 4.27
C ALA A 928 19.17 19.80 3.75
N ILE A 929 19.03 19.73 2.41
CA ILE A 929 17.82 19.23 1.75
C ILE A 929 17.98 17.78 1.31
N ILE A 930 16.88 17.07 1.10
CA ILE A 930 16.86 15.72 0.54
C ILE A 930 16.37 15.75 -0.90
N VAL A 931 17.03 14.99 -1.76
CA VAL A 931 16.66 14.80 -3.16
C VAL A 931 16.53 13.31 -3.44
N MET A 932 15.44 12.90 -4.07
CA MET A 932 15.19 11.51 -4.44
C MET A 932 14.50 11.42 -5.80
N GLU A 933 14.55 10.24 -6.42
CA GLU A 933 13.88 10.02 -7.70
C GLU A 933 12.35 10.02 -7.56
N ASP A 934 11.69 10.63 -8.55
CA ASP A 934 10.26 10.44 -8.76
C ASP A 934 10.02 9.12 -9.49
N LEU A 935 9.73 8.08 -8.70
CA LEU A 935 9.45 6.74 -9.21
C LEU A 935 7.94 6.59 -9.50
N ASN A 936 7.60 6.36 -10.78
CA ASN A 936 6.21 6.18 -11.22
C ASN A 936 5.52 4.99 -10.52
N HIS A 937 4.19 5.06 -10.40
CA HIS A 937 3.37 4.04 -9.72
C HIS A 937 3.58 2.62 -10.29
N GLY A 938 3.64 2.49 -11.63
CA GLY A 938 3.88 1.20 -12.30
C GLY A 938 5.22 0.54 -11.93
N PHE A 939 6.27 1.34 -11.74
CA PHE A 939 7.57 0.85 -11.29
C PHE A 939 7.53 0.34 -9.85
N LYS A 940 6.88 1.10 -8.95
CA LYS A 940 6.69 0.70 -7.54
C LYS A 940 5.81 -0.57 -7.46
N ALA A 941 4.76 -0.68 -8.27
CA ALA A 941 3.85 -1.82 -8.32
C ALA A 941 4.51 -3.09 -8.88
N GLY A 942 5.31 -2.98 -9.95
CA GLY A 942 6.03 -4.13 -10.53
C GLY A 942 7.00 -4.81 -9.56
N ARG A 943 7.57 -4.05 -8.61
CA ARG A 943 8.48 -4.55 -7.56
C ARG A 943 7.79 -4.84 -6.22
N SER A 944 6.47 -4.71 -6.13
CA SER A 944 5.71 -5.05 -4.91
C SER A 944 5.80 -6.54 -4.55
N LYS A 945 6.08 -7.40 -5.55
CA LYS A 945 6.32 -8.84 -5.39
C LYS A 945 7.63 -9.14 -4.65
N ILE A 946 8.53 -8.16 -4.51
CA ILE A 946 9.81 -8.30 -3.82
C ILE A 946 9.59 -7.95 -2.35
N GLU A 947 9.56 -8.97 -1.51
CA GLU A 947 9.10 -8.82 -0.13
C GLU A 947 10.04 -8.03 0.76
N LYS A 948 11.27 -7.75 0.34
CA LYS A 948 12.24 -6.86 1.02
C LYS A 948 12.14 -5.37 0.66
N GLN A 949 11.43 -4.99 -0.40
CA GLN A 949 11.36 -3.60 -0.90
C GLN A 949 10.88 -2.62 0.18
N VAL A 950 11.45 -1.39 0.23
CA VAL A 950 11.12 -0.39 1.26
C VAL A 950 10.64 0.97 0.72
N TYR A 951 10.53 1.16 -0.60
CA TYR A 951 10.43 2.49 -1.24
C TYR A 951 9.27 3.36 -0.75
N GLN A 952 8.02 2.90 -0.86
CA GLN A 952 6.84 3.70 -0.50
C GLN A 952 6.77 3.97 1.01
N LYS A 953 7.10 2.95 1.81
CA LYS A 953 7.02 3.05 3.27
C LYS A 953 8.11 3.99 3.81
N PHE A 954 9.28 3.99 3.20
CA PHE A 954 10.37 4.93 3.49
C PHE A 954 9.92 6.38 3.29
N GLU A 955 9.39 6.73 2.09
CA GLU A 955 8.89 8.08 1.79
C GLU A 955 7.86 8.54 2.82
N SER A 956 6.85 7.70 3.10
CA SER A 956 5.81 8.00 4.08
C SER A 956 6.36 8.21 5.50
N MET A 957 7.30 7.38 5.94
CA MET A 957 7.89 7.51 7.28
C MET A 957 8.77 8.75 7.40
N LEU A 958 9.53 9.09 6.34
CA LEU A 958 10.37 10.29 6.31
C LEU A 958 9.52 11.56 6.35
N ILE A 959 8.51 11.68 5.48
CA ILE A 959 7.57 12.82 5.47
C ILE A 959 6.91 12.97 6.84
N ASN A 960 6.41 11.87 7.42
CA ASN A 960 5.74 11.92 8.73
C ASN A 960 6.70 12.31 9.88
N LYS A 961 7.96 11.89 9.83
CA LYS A 961 8.97 12.27 10.83
C LYS A 961 9.32 13.75 10.69
N LEU A 962 9.55 14.23 9.46
CA LEU A 962 9.88 15.63 9.18
C LEU A 962 8.69 16.58 9.33
N GLY A 963 7.45 16.08 9.27
CA GLY A 963 6.25 16.87 9.51
C GLY A 963 6.06 17.26 10.99
N TYR A 964 6.68 16.52 11.92
CA TYR A 964 6.81 16.91 13.33
C TYR A 964 7.98 16.18 14.00
N MET A 965 9.16 16.78 13.90
CA MET A 965 10.41 16.21 14.37
C MET A 965 10.77 16.75 15.76
N VAL A 966 10.85 15.82 16.73
CA VAL A 966 11.28 16.08 18.10
C VAL A 966 12.66 15.46 18.35
N LEU A 967 13.54 16.26 18.93
CA LEU A 967 14.86 15.91 19.44
C LEU A 967 14.71 15.62 20.94
N LYS A 968 14.99 14.37 21.35
CA LYS A 968 14.65 13.86 22.69
C LYS A 968 15.53 14.42 23.82
N ASP A 969 16.68 14.96 23.47
CA ASP A 969 17.69 15.56 24.34
C ASP A 969 17.39 17.04 24.65
N LYS A 970 16.48 17.68 23.89
CA LYS A 970 16.05 19.06 24.14
C LYS A 970 14.94 19.13 25.18
N SER A 971 14.89 20.26 25.89
CA SER A 971 13.76 20.56 26.78
C SER A 971 12.46 20.74 25.99
N ILE A 972 11.31 20.55 26.63
CA ILE A 972 10.01 20.49 25.95
C ILE A 972 9.64 21.78 25.21
N ASP A 973 10.08 22.94 25.69
CA ASP A 973 9.67 24.26 25.20
C ASP A 973 10.72 24.92 24.27
N GLN A 974 11.89 24.30 24.12
CA GLN A 974 12.90 24.78 23.17
C GLN A 974 12.55 24.37 21.74
N SER A 975 13.10 25.08 20.76
CA SER A 975 13.00 24.71 19.35
C SER A 975 13.57 23.31 19.08
N GLY A 976 12.76 22.43 18.48
CA GLY A 976 13.02 21.00 18.33
C GLY A 976 12.61 20.15 19.54
N GLY A 977 12.15 20.77 20.62
CA GLY A 977 11.54 20.13 21.80
C GLY A 977 10.15 19.60 21.52
N ALA A 978 9.51 19.02 22.54
CA ALA A 978 8.22 18.35 22.39
C ALA A 978 7.09 19.31 21.97
N LEU A 979 7.02 20.54 22.51
CA LEU A 979 6.00 21.54 22.15
C LEU A 979 6.34 22.23 20.82
N HIS A 980 7.63 22.46 20.55
CA HIS A 980 8.11 23.19 19.37
C HIS A 980 8.90 22.29 18.40
N GLY A 981 8.34 21.12 18.07
CA GLY A 981 8.91 20.22 17.08
C GLY A 981 9.02 20.85 15.68
N TYR A 982 10.06 20.50 14.93
CA TYR A 982 10.29 21.02 13.57
C TYR A 982 9.29 20.42 12.57
N GLN A 983 8.80 21.25 11.65
CA GLN A 983 7.88 20.90 10.56
C GLN A 983 8.54 21.24 9.21
N LEU A 984 9.45 20.36 8.78
CA LEU A 984 10.28 20.51 7.58
C LEU A 984 9.66 19.89 6.32
N ALA A 985 8.56 19.15 6.44
CA ALA A 985 7.80 18.59 5.34
C ALA A 985 6.33 19.00 5.46
N ASN A 986 5.59 19.01 4.34
CA ASN A 986 4.16 19.30 4.36
C ASN A 986 3.38 18.18 5.07
N HIS A 987 2.19 18.50 5.58
CA HIS A 987 1.22 17.48 5.95
C HIS A 987 0.69 16.79 4.69
N VAL A 988 0.77 15.46 4.66
CA VAL A 988 0.37 14.65 3.51
C VAL A 988 -0.51 13.52 4.01
N THR A 989 -1.73 13.42 3.48
CA THR A 989 -2.66 12.31 3.77
C THR A 989 -2.38 11.09 2.88
N THR A 990 -2.06 11.32 1.61
CA THR A 990 -1.72 10.27 0.64
C THR A 990 -0.48 10.65 -0.18
N LEU A 991 0.38 9.67 -0.50
CA LEU A 991 1.56 9.93 -1.33
C LEU A 991 1.20 10.46 -2.74
N ALA A 992 -0.01 10.19 -3.23
CA ALA A 992 -0.49 10.72 -4.51
C ALA A 992 -0.63 12.25 -4.52
N SER A 993 -0.83 12.86 -3.35
CA SER A 993 -0.90 14.33 -3.20
C SER A 993 0.46 15.01 -3.12
N VAL A 994 1.56 14.24 -3.06
CA VAL A 994 2.91 14.79 -3.01
C VAL A 994 3.32 15.26 -4.40
N GLY A 995 3.55 16.57 -4.53
CA GLY A 995 4.11 17.16 -5.75
C GLY A 995 5.61 16.91 -5.90
N LYS A 996 6.28 17.71 -6.75
CA LYS A 996 7.74 17.62 -6.95
C LYS A 996 8.57 18.13 -5.75
N GLN A 997 7.92 18.73 -4.76
CA GLN A 997 8.53 19.18 -3.51
C GLN A 997 7.56 18.98 -2.34
N CYS A 998 8.10 18.54 -1.21
CA CYS A 998 7.42 18.46 0.07
C CYS A 998 8.34 19.01 1.17
N GLY A 999 8.28 20.32 1.39
CA GLY A 999 9.20 21.07 2.25
C GLY A 999 10.64 20.88 1.78
N VAL A 1000 11.49 20.29 2.63
CA VAL A 1000 12.92 20.02 2.35
C VAL A 1000 13.17 18.80 1.45
N ILE A 1001 12.11 18.08 1.04
CA ILE A 1001 12.22 16.91 0.16
C ILE A 1001 11.90 17.32 -1.28
N PHE A 1002 12.81 17.01 -2.22
CA PHE A 1002 12.67 17.28 -3.65
C PHE A 1002 12.66 15.98 -4.46
N TYR A 1003 11.81 15.93 -5.48
CA TYR A 1003 11.66 14.77 -6.37
C TYR A 1003 12.12 15.11 -7.79
N ILE A 1004 13.13 14.39 -8.29
CA ILE A 1004 13.75 14.63 -9.60
C ILE A 1004 13.55 13.44 -10.57
N PRO A 1005 13.67 13.64 -11.90
CA PRO A 1005 13.55 12.54 -12.86
C PRO A 1005 14.69 11.52 -12.74
N ALA A 1006 14.36 10.21 -12.78
CA ALA A 1006 15.32 9.10 -12.63
C ALA A 1006 16.24 8.86 -13.85
N ALA A 1007 15.96 9.47 -15.01
CA ALA A 1007 16.73 9.17 -16.22
C ALA A 1007 18.21 9.59 -16.09
N PHE A 1008 19.13 8.71 -16.49
CA PHE A 1008 20.59 8.99 -16.51
C PHE A 1008 21.21 9.37 -15.15
N THR A 1009 20.75 8.76 -14.04
CA THR A 1009 21.34 8.94 -12.70
C THR A 1009 22.35 7.83 -12.38
N SER A 1010 22.02 6.55 -12.61
CA SER A 1010 22.94 5.44 -12.29
C SER A 1010 23.94 5.12 -13.41
N LYS A 1011 23.49 5.14 -14.68
CA LYS A 1011 24.31 4.79 -15.87
C LYS A 1011 24.86 6.04 -16.56
N ILE A 1012 25.70 6.78 -15.84
CA ILE A 1012 26.42 7.96 -16.34
C ILE A 1012 27.81 8.01 -15.68
N ASP A 1013 28.83 8.41 -16.44
CA ASP A 1013 30.17 8.62 -15.90
C ASP A 1013 30.22 9.92 -15.07
N PRO A 1014 30.52 9.86 -13.76
CA PRO A 1014 30.53 11.03 -12.89
C PRO A 1014 31.66 12.03 -13.19
N THR A 1015 32.67 11.64 -13.98
CA THR A 1015 33.84 12.46 -14.29
C THR A 1015 33.75 13.14 -15.66
N THR A 1016 32.94 12.61 -16.58
CA THR A 1016 32.81 13.14 -17.95
C THR A 1016 31.37 13.46 -18.36
N GLY A 1017 30.36 12.92 -17.67
CA GLY A 1017 28.97 13.02 -18.09
C GLY A 1017 28.62 12.13 -19.29
N PHE A 1018 29.48 11.18 -19.66
CA PHE A 1018 29.17 10.22 -20.73
C PHE A 1018 28.03 9.28 -20.32
N ALA A 1019 27.09 9.04 -21.24
CA ALA A 1019 25.99 8.09 -21.08
C ALA A 1019 25.69 7.43 -22.43
N ASP A 1020 25.25 6.17 -22.46
CA ASP A 1020 24.83 5.51 -23.70
C ASP A 1020 23.49 6.06 -24.21
N LEU A 1021 23.57 6.92 -25.22
CA LEU A 1021 22.40 7.51 -25.87
C LEU A 1021 21.93 6.75 -27.12
N PHE A 1022 22.60 5.69 -27.58
CA PHE A 1022 22.22 5.02 -28.83
C PHE A 1022 20.87 4.29 -28.73
N ALA A 1023 20.00 4.45 -29.72
CA ALA A 1023 18.77 3.65 -29.87
C ALA A 1023 19.07 2.26 -30.49
N LEU A 1024 19.90 1.45 -29.82
CA LEU A 1024 20.41 0.17 -30.35
C LEU A 1024 19.31 -0.87 -30.67
N SER A 1025 18.09 -0.72 -30.14
CA SER A 1025 16.93 -1.56 -30.48
C SER A 1025 16.51 -1.47 -31.96
N ASN A 1026 16.93 -0.41 -32.65
CA ASN A 1026 16.62 -0.19 -34.05
C ASN A 1026 17.63 -0.90 -34.98
N VAL A 1027 18.75 -1.39 -34.44
CA VAL A 1027 19.78 -2.12 -35.18
C VAL A 1027 19.52 -3.62 -35.03
N LYS A 1028 18.77 -4.20 -35.98
CA LYS A 1028 18.23 -5.57 -35.87
C LYS A 1028 18.91 -6.60 -36.78
N ASN A 1029 19.50 -6.15 -37.87
CA ASN A 1029 20.03 -7.02 -38.93
C ASN A 1029 21.40 -6.53 -39.43
N VAL A 1030 22.07 -7.36 -40.22
CA VAL A 1030 23.42 -7.09 -40.75
C VAL A 1030 23.46 -5.78 -41.54
N ALA A 1031 22.43 -5.46 -42.33
CA ALA A 1031 22.39 -4.21 -43.10
C ALA A 1031 22.38 -2.97 -42.17
N SER A 1032 21.55 -2.99 -41.12
CA SER A 1032 21.50 -1.91 -40.13
C SER A 1032 22.79 -1.81 -39.29
N MET A 1033 23.47 -2.93 -39.02
CA MET A 1033 24.77 -2.93 -38.34
C MET A 1033 25.88 -2.33 -39.22
N ARG A 1034 25.81 -2.59 -40.53
CA ARG A 1034 26.76 -2.04 -41.51
C ARG A 1034 26.61 -0.53 -41.61
N GLU A 1035 25.36 -0.07 -41.74
CA GLU A 1035 25.02 1.35 -41.70
C GLU A 1035 25.44 2.02 -40.38
N PHE A 1036 25.33 1.30 -39.26
CA PHE A 1036 25.76 1.81 -37.95
C PHE A 1036 27.27 2.09 -37.91
N PHE A 1037 28.10 1.16 -38.39
CA PHE A 1037 29.55 1.34 -38.41
C PHE A 1037 30.04 2.30 -39.49
N SER A 1038 29.37 2.39 -40.65
CA SER A 1038 29.77 3.33 -41.70
C SER A 1038 29.63 4.80 -41.28
N LYS A 1039 28.76 5.10 -40.32
CA LYS A 1039 28.57 6.44 -39.72
C LYS A 1039 29.63 6.79 -38.66
N MET A 1040 30.44 5.84 -38.20
CA MET A 1040 31.51 6.12 -37.22
C MET A 1040 32.52 7.09 -37.83
N LYS A 1041 33.11 7.96 -37.01
CA LYS A 1041 34.20 8.83 -37.45
C LYS A 1041 35.50 8.05 -37.65
N SER A 1042 35.81 7.12 -36.73
CA SER A 1042 36.94 6.20 -36.86
C SER A 1042 36.81 5.01 -35.91
N VAL A 1043 37.45 3.89 -36.26
CA VAL A 1043 37.64 2.73 -35.37
C VAL A 1043 39.10 2.34 -35.41
N ILE A 1044 39.85 2.50 -34.33
CA ILE A 1044 41.29 2.20 -34.31
C ILE A 1044 41.64 1.22 -33.19
N TYR A 1045 42.67 0.40 -33.40
CA TYR A 1045 43.30 -0.33 -32.31
C TYR A 1045 44.43 0.54 -31.71
N ASP A 1046 44.21 1.07 -30.51
CA ASP A 1046 45.21 1.84 -29.78
C ASP A 1046 46.20 0.86 -29.13
N LYS A 1047 47.39 0.75 -29.72
CA LYS A 1047 48.46 -0.14 -29.25
C LYS A 1047 49.00 0.24 -27.87
N ALA A 1048 48.99 1.53 -27.51
CA ALA A 1048 49.49 1.97 -26.21
C ALA A 1048 48.53 1.53 -25.10
N GLU A 1049 47.22 1.56 -25.39
CA GLU A 1049 46.18 1.13 -24.47
C GLU A 1049 45.88 -0.38 -24.53
N GLY A 1050 46.21 -1.03 -25.65
CA GLY A 1050 45.82 -2.40 -25.95
C GLY A 1050 44.31 -2.57 -26.14
N LYS A 1051 43.61 -1.55 -26.67
CA LYS A 1051 42.13 -1.50 -26.73
C LYS A 1051 41.66 -0.94 -28.08
N PHE A 1052 40.45 -1.30 -28.49
CA PHE A 1052 39.81 -0.65 -29.63
C PHE A 1052 39.13 0.64 -29.19
N ALA A 1053 39.33 1.71 -29.97
CA ALA A 1053 38.76 3.03 -29.76
C ALA A 1053 37.80 3.36 -30.91
N PHE A 1054 36.53 3.60 -30.56
CA PHE A 1054 35.44 3.93 -31.46
C PHE A 1054 35.10 5.41 -31.32
N THR A 1055 35.39 6.20 -32.34
CA THR A 1055 35.06 7.63 -32.36
C THR A 1055 33.79 7.86 -33.15
N PHE A 1056 32.82 8.55 -32.55
CA PHE A 1056 31.53 8.83 -33.16
C PHE A 1056 30.99 10.19 -32.71
N ASP A 1057 30.08 10.75 -33.52
CA ASP A 1057 29.28 11.91 -33.16
C ASP A 1057 27.81 11.47 -33.00
N TYR A 1058 27.21 11.71 -31.84
CA TYR A 1058 25.81 11.38 -31.59
C TYR A 1058 24.85 12.04 -32.58
N LEU A 1059 25.22 13.15 -33.23
CA LEU A 1059 24.41 13.81 -34.26
C LEU A 1059 24.18 12.93 -35.50
N ASP A 1060 25.05 11.95 -35.75
CA ASP A 1060 24.94 11.04 -36.89
C ASP A 1060 23.97 9.86 -36.61
N TYR A 1061 23.45 9.74 -35.38
CA TYR A 1061 22.71 8.57 -34.92
C TYR A 1061 21.32 8.91 -34.35
N ASN A 1062 20.43 7.93 -34.40
CA ASN A 1062 19.19 7.98 -33.63
C ASN A 1062 19.50 7.80 -32.14
N VAL A 1063 19.27 8.86 -31.36
CA VAL A 1063 19.57 8.90 -29.93
C VAL A 1063 18.32 8.96 -29.07
N LYS A 1064 18.44 8.40 -27.85
CA LYS A 1064 17.41 8.42 -26.79
C LYS A 1064 17.17 9.83 -26.24
N SER A 1065 18.16 10.73 -26.35
CA SER A 1065 18.10 12.10 -25.84
C SER A 1065 19.15 12.97 -26.52
N GLU A 1066 18.88 14.27 -26.61
CA GLU A 1066 19.88 15.30 -26.89
C GLU A 1066 20.86 15.45 -25.70
N CYS A 1067 22.08 15.94 -25.97
CA CYS A 1067 23.14 16.15 -24.99
C CYS A 1067 24.02 17.36 -25.36
N GLY A 1068 24.90 17.79 -24.44
CA GLY A 1068 25.77 18.96 -24.65
C GLY A 1068 27.06 18.65 -25.40
N ARG A 1069 27.61 17.45 -25.22
CA ARG A 1069 28.78 16.92 -25.94
C ARG A 1069 28.37 15.72 -26.78
N THR A 1070 28.50 15.84 -28.09
CA THR A 1070 28.07 14.80 -29.04
C THR A 1070 29.21 13.93 -29.56
N LEU A 1071 30.42 14.48 -29.66
CA LEU A 1071 31.63 13.76 -30.10
C LEU A 1071 32.31 13.02 -28.95
N TRP A 1072 32.43 11.69 -29.09
CA TRP A 1072 33.01 10.80 -28.10
C TRP A 1072 33.94 9.76 -28.72
N THR A 1073 34.92 9.33 -27.94
CA THR A 1073 35.75 8.15 -28.25
C THR A 1073 35.58 7.13 -27.13
N VAL A 1074 34.93 6.01 -27.45
CA VAL A 1074 34.64 4.89 -26.54
C VAL A 1074 35.68 3.81 -26.72
N TYR A 1075 36.26 3.34 -25.63
CA TYR A 1075 37.25 2.26 -25.60
C TYR A 1075 36.64 0.96 -25.08
N THR A 1076 37.17 -0.17 -25.53
CA THR A 1076 36.80 -1.52 -25.06
C THR A 1076 37.43 -1.86 -23.72
N VAL A 1077 37.17 -1.05 -22.70
CA VAL A 1077 37.82 -1.13 -21.38
C VAL A 1077 37.23 -2.24 -20.53
N GLY A 1078 38.08 -3.17 -20.08
CA GLY A 1078 37.74 -4.18 -19.07
C GLY A 1078 36.71 -5.21 -19.50
N GLU A 1079 36.34 -6.08 -18.58
CA GLU A 1079 35.32 -7.11 -18.80
C GLU A 1079 33.91 -6.63 -18.47
N ARG A 1080 32.92 -7.35 -19.01
CA ARG A 1080 31.48 -7.14 -18.82
C ARG A 1080 30.80 -8.46 -18.53
N PHE A 1081 29.62 -8.40 -17.94
CA PHE A 1081 28.80 -9.59 -17.67
C PHE A 1081 27.43 -9.45 -18.29
N THR A 1082 26.97 -10.51 -18.94
CA THR A 1082 25.62 -10.59 -19.52
C THR A 1082 24.89 -11.78 -18.92
N TYR A 1083 23.67 -11.58 -18.43
CA TYR A 1083 22.88 -12.68 -17.90
C TYR A 1083 22.33 -13.57 -19.04
N SER A 1084 22.75 -14.83 -19.07
CA SER A 1084 22.18 -15.86 -19.94
C SER A 1084 20.91 -16.40 -19.30
N ARG A 1085 19.76 -16.22 -19.97
CA ARG A 1085 18.48 -16.75 -19.50
C ARG A 1085 18.40 -18.27 -19.62
N VAL A 1086 19.05 -18.82 -20.65
CA VAL A 1086 19.11 -20.27 -20.93
C VAL A 1086 19.86 -20.99 -19.83
N ASN A 1087 21.05 -20.48 -19.47
CA ASN A 1087 21.90 -21.13 -18.47
C ASN A 1087 21.68 -20.61 -17.04
N ARG A 1088 20.84 -19.58 -16.87
CA ARG A 1088 20.56 -18.90 -15.59
C ARG A 1088 21.81 -18.38 -14.87
N GLU A 1089 22.80 -17.92 -15.62
CA GLU A 1089 24.11 -17.48 -15.12
C GLU A 1089 24.60 -16.20 -15.79
N TYR A 1090 25.54 -15.51 -15.15
CA TYR A 1090 26.23 -14.37 -15.76
C TYR A 1090 27.42 -14.87 -16.60
N VAL A 1091 27.40 -14.55 -17.88
CA VAL A 1091 28.46 -14.89 -18.82
C VAL A 1091 29.43 -13.73 -18.94
N ARG A 1092 30.71 -14.01 -18.70
CA ARG A 1092 31.81 -13.06 -18.85
C ARG A 1092 32.05 -12.73 -20.33
N LYS A 1093 32.23 -11.46 -20.66
CA LYS A 1093 32.52 -10.93 -22.00
C LYS A 1093 33.68 -9.96 -21.91
N VAL A 1094 34.70 -10.14 -22.74
CA VAL A 1094 35.83 -9.21 -22.87
C VAL A 1094 35.73 -8.57 -24.26
N PRO A 1095 35.24 -7.32 -24.38
CA PRO A 1095 34.96 -6.73 -25.68
C PRO A 1095 36.17 -6.66 -26.62
N THR A 1096 37.36 -6.37 -26.09
CA THR A 1096 38.61 -6.33 -26.87
C THR A 1096 38.90 -7.68 -27.53
N ASP A 1097 38.89 -8.75 -26.74
CA ASP A 1097 39.20 -10.11 -27.22
C ASP A 1097 38.19 -10.56 -28.27
N ILE A 1098 36.89 -10.29 -28.05
CA ILE A 1098 35.82 -10.62 -28.99
C ILE A 1098 36.05 -9.95 -30.35
N ILE A 1099 36.45 -8.68 -30.36
CA ILE A 1099 36.74 -7.95 -31.61
C ILE A 1099 38.01 -8.49 -32.26
N TYR A 1100 39.06 -8.72 -31.48
CA TYR A 1100 40.34 -9.22 -31.99
C TYR A 1100 40.17 -10.59 -32.66
N ASP A 1101 39.46 -11.52 -32.00
CA ASP A 1101 39.15 -12.85 -32.53
C ASP A 1101 38.30 -12.78 -33.81
N ALA A 1102 37.32 -11.87 -33.85
CA ALA A 1102 36.47 -11.68 -35.03
C ALA A 1102 37.27 -11.16 -36.23
N LEU A 1103 38.12 -10.14 -36.02
CA LEU A 1103 38.98 -9.60 -37.07
C LEU A 1103 40.02 -10.62 -37.55
N GLN A 1104 40.61 -11.39 -36.63
CA GLN A 1104 41.57 -12.44 -36.98
C GLN A 1104 40.92 -13.54 -37.84
N LYS A 1105 39.72 -13.99 -37.48
CA LYS A 1105 38.95 -14.98 -38.27
C LYS A 1105 38.61 -14.47 -39.66
N ALA A 1106 38.33 -13.17 -39.80
CA ALA A 1106 38.06 -12.51 -41.07
C ALA A 1106 39.33 -12.16 -41.87
N GLY A 1107 40.54 -12.38 -41.32
CA GLY A 1107 41.79 -11.99 -41.97
C GLY A 1107 42.01 -10.47 -42.05
N ILE A 1108 41.36 -9.69 -41.18
CA ILE A 1108 41.44 -8.22 -41.18
C ILE A 1108 42.56 -7.76 -40.24
N SER A 1109 43.55 -7.04 -40.78
CA SER A 1109 44.63 -6.43 -39.98
C SER A 1109 44.10 -5.32 -39.07
N VAL A 1110 44.62 -5.21 -37.84
CA VAL A 1110 44.26 -4.17 -36.87
C VAL A 1110 44.97 -2.82 -37.10
N GLU A 1111 45.89 -2.74 -38.08
CA GLU A 1111 46.64 -1.50 -38.39
C GLU A 1111 45.75 -0.46 -39.09
N GLY A 1112 45.82 0.81 -38.67
CA GLY A 1112 45.08 1.92 -39.29
C GLY A 1112 43.60 1.98 -38.88
N ASP A 1113 42.80 2.80 -39.60
CA ASP A 1113 41.36 2.91 -39.35
C ASP A 1113 40.62 1.68 -39.90
N LEU A 1114 39.86 1.03 -39.02
CA LEU A 1114 39.12 -0.21 -39.25
C LEU A 1114 37.68 0.05 -39.70
N ARG A 1115 37.20 1.30 -39.69
CA ARG A 1115 35.78 1.61 -39.97
C ARG A 1115 35.23 0.93 -41.23
N ASP A 1116 35.85 1.19 -42.38
CA ASP A 1116 35.36 0.69 -43.67
C ASP A 1116 35.53 -0.83 -43.76
N ARG A 1117 36.66 -1.35 -43.28
CA ARG A 1117 36.93 -2.80 -43.22
C ARG A 1117 35.94 -3.55 -42.34
N ILE A 1118 35.52 -2.96 -41.23
CA ILE A 1118 34.47 -3.53 -40.36
C ILE A 1118 33.13 -3.45 -41.07
N ALA A 1119 32.74 -2.30 -41.62
CA ALA A 1119 31.46 -2.13 -42.28
C ALA A 1119 31.28 -3.09 -43.48
N GLU A 1120 32.36 -3.35 -44.23
CA GLU A 1120 32.38 -4.23 -45.40
C GLU A 1120 32.59 -5.72 -45.06
N SER A 1121 32.81 -6.07 -43.78
CA SER A 1121 33.01 -7.46 -43.34
C SER A 1121 31.77 -8.34 -43.50
N ASP A 1122 31.97 -9.64 -43.36
CA ASP A 1122 30.90 -10.63 -43.36
C ASP A 1122 29.94 -10.45 -42.16
N GLY A 1123 28.75 -11.02 -42.27
CA GLY A 1123 27.68 -10.81 -41.31
C GLY A 1123 28.01 -11.28 -39.88
N ASP A 1124 28.85 -12.30 -39.71
CA ASP A 1124 29.15 -12.86 -38.39
C ASP A 1124 30.25 -12.07 -37.68
N THR A 1125 31.27 -11.61 -38.43
CA THR A 1125 32.26 -10.64 -37.95
C THR A 1125 31.58 -9.34 -37.51
N LEU A 1126 30.71 -8.79 -38.36
CA LEU A 1126 29.98 -7.55 -38.09
C LEU A 1126 29.10 -7.65 -36.85
N LYS A 1127 28.32 -8.75 -36.70
CA LYS A 1127 27.52 -9.02 -35.49
C LYS A 1127 28.39 -9.10 -34.25
N SER A 1128 29.51 -9.83 -34.30
CA SER A 1128 30.41 -10.02 -33.16
C SER A 1128 30.98 -8.69 -32.67
N ILE A 1129 31.44 -7.84 -33.58
CA ILE A 1129 31.97 -6.51 -33.27
C ILE A 1129 30.86 -5.59 -32.75
N PHE A 1130 29.66 -5.62 -33.34
CA PHE A 1130 28.51 -4.84 -32.86
C PHE A 1130 28.15 -5.18 -31.41
N TYR A 1131 28.05 -6.47 -31.07
CA TYR A 1131 27.75 -6.89 -29.70
C TYR A 1131 28.89 -6.56 -28.74
N ALA A 1132 30.15 -6.69 -29.16
CA ALA A 1132 31.29 -6.27 -28.36
C ALA A 1132 31.27 -4.77 -28.06
N PHE A 1133 30.99 -3.93 -29.06
CA PHE A 1133 30.80 -2.49 -28.87
C PHE A 1133 29.65 -2.18 -27.91
N LYS A 1134 28.51 -2.87 -28.06
CA LYS A 1134 27.38 -2.76 -27.14
C LYS A 1134 27.78 -3.12 -25.70
N TYR A 1135 28.60 -4.15 -25.50
CA TYR A 1135 29.11 -4.49 -24.18
C TYR A 1135 30.01 -3.39 -23.63
N ALA A 1136 30.91 -2.83 -24.44
CA ALA A 1136 31.80 -1.73 -24.01
C ALA A 1136 31.01 -0.50 -23.51
N LEU A 1137 29.86 -0.20 -24.14
CA LEU A 1137 28.95 0.88 -23.72
C LEU A 1137 28.25 0.64 -22.37
N ASP A 1138 28.05 -0.62 -21.95
CA ASP A 1138 27.37 -0.91 -20.69
C ASP A 1138 28.32 -0.68 -19.51
N MET A 1139 28.30 0.55 -18.99
CA MET A 1139 29.24 0.97 -17.94
C MET A 1139 28.95 0.37 -16.57
N ARG A 1140 27.72 -0.09 -16.29
CA ARG A 1140 27.40 -0.77 -15.03
C ARG A 1140 27.78 -2.23 -15.15
N VAL A 1141 28.84 -2.63 -14.46
CA VAL A 1141 29.33 -4.01 -14.45
C VAL A 1141 28.72 -4.70 -13.23
N GLU A 1142 27.77 -5.61 -13.49
CA GLU A 1142 26.98 -6.27 -12.45
C GLU A 1142 26.99 -7.80 -12.62
N ASN A 1143 27.26 -8.52 -11.53
CA ASN A 1143 27.04 -9.95 -11.39
C ASN A 1143 26.59 -10.26 -9.94
N ARG A 1144 26.66 -11.53 -9.49
CA ARG A 1144 26.24 -11.90 -8.13
C ARG A 1144 27.10 -11.30 -7.01
N GLU A 1145 28.35 -10.92 -7.30
CA GLU A 1145 29.35 -10.48 -6.33
C GLU A 1145 29.67 -8.98 -6.49
N GLU A 1146 29.76 -8.51 -7.72
CA GLU A 1146 30.25 -7.19 -8.08
C GLU A 1146 29.15 -6.30 -8.63
N ASP A 1147 29.21 -5.01 -8.31
CA ASP A 1147 28.37 -3.97 -8.89
C ASP A 1147 29.11 -2.64 -8.84
N TYR A 1148 29.66 -2.24 -9.98
CA TYR A 1148 30.53 -1.06 -10.09
C TYR A 1148 30.35 -0.37 -11.44
N ILE A 1149 30.83 0.87 -11.52
CA ILE A 1149 30.84 1.64 -12.77
C ILE A 1149 32.23 1.57 -13.39
N GLN A 1150 32.30 1.17 -14.66
CA GLN A 1150 33.46 1.22 -15.52
C GLN A 1150 33.16 2.11 -16.72
N SER A 1151 33.70 3.32 -16.73
CA SER A 1151 33.58 4.22 -17.88
C SER A 1151 34.42 3.71 -19.04
N PRO A 1152 33.87 3.73 -20.27
CA PRO A 1152 34.63 3.43 -21.48
C PRO A 1152 35.29 4.67 -22.10
N VAL A 1153 35.15 5.86 -21.50
CA VAL A 1153 35.73 7.10 -22.02
C VAL A 1153 36.80 7.64 -21.07
N LYS A 1154 37.78 8.36 -21.62
CA LYS A 1154 38.81 9.04 -20.83
C LYS A 1154 38.31 10.38 -20.31
N ASN A 1155 38.65 10.70 -19.07
CA ASN A 1155 38.44 12.03 -18.48
C ASN A 1155 39.51 13.03 -18.97
N ALA A 1156 39.46 14.27 -18.49
CA ALA A 1156 40.41 15.33 -18.86
C ALA A 1156 41.88 15.03 -18.47
N SER A 1157 42.10 14.12 -17.51
CA SER A 1157 43.42 13.63 -17.10
C SER A 1157 43.90 12.44 -17.92
N GLY A 1158 43.10 11.95 -18.88
CA GLY A 1158 43.43 10.79 -19.71
C GLY A 1158 43.10 9.43 -19.08
N GLU A 1159 42.35 9.40 -17.96
CA GLU A 1159 42.07 8.19 -17.19
C GLU A 1159 40.63 7.70 -17.42
N PHE A 1160 40.42 6.38 -17.33
CA PHE A 1160 39.08 5.77 -17.33
C PHE A 1160 38.54 5.68 -15.90
N PHE A 1161 37.35 6.23 -15.65
CA PHE A 1161 36.73 6.11 -14.34
C PHE A 1161 36.35 4.65 -14.02
N CYS A 1162 36.75 4.18 -12.85
CA CYS A 1162 36.35 2.88 -12.29
C CYS A 1162 36.01 3.04 -10.81
N SER A 1163 34.76 2.78 -10.42
CA SER A 1163 34.31 3.04 -9.04
C SER A 1163 35.00 2.14 -8.01
N LYS A 1164 35.44 0.92 -8.39
CA LYS A 1164 36.23 0.03 -7.53
C LYS A 1164 37.51 0.68 -6.99
N ASN A 1165 38.12 1.54 -7.80
CA ASN A 1165 39.40 2.18 -7.50
C ASN A 1165 39.21 3.66 -7.10
N ALA A 1166 37.95 4.12 -6.98
CA ALA A 1166 37.64 5.51 -6.69
C ALA A 1166 37.91 5.84 -5.22
N GLY A 1167 38.61 6.95 -4.98
CA GLY A 1167 38.72 7.55 -3.66
C GLY A 1167 37.38 8.10 -3.15
N LYS A 1168 37.31 8.49 -1.87
CA LYS A 1168 36.08 8.98 -1.21
C LYS A 1168 35.45 10.23 -1.86
N SER A 1169 36.20 10.95 -2.69
CA SER A 1169 35.75 12.14 -3.41
C SER A 1169 34.92 11.82 -4.66
N LEU A 1170 34.87 10.55 -5.08
CA LEU A 1170 34.09 10.07 -6.22
C LEU A 1170 33.19 8.90 -5.76
N PRO A 1171 32.14 8.56 -6.53
CA PRO A 1171 31.28 7.43 -6.21
C PRO A 1171 32.05 6.11 -6.14
N GLN A 1172 31.84 5.34 -5.08
CA GLN A 1172 32.59 4.09 -4.83
C GLN A 1172 31.94 2.84 -5.43
N ASP A 1173 30.65 2.89 -5.76
CA ASP A 1173 29.90 1.81 -6.40
C ASP A 1173 28.76 2.37 -7.26
N SER A 1174 28.00 1.50 -7.92
CA SER A 1174 26.91 1.91 -8.82
C SER A 1174 25.75 2.61 -8.12
N ASP A 1175 25.41 2.21 -6.89
CA ASP A 1175 24.32 2.82 -6.12
C ASP A 1175 24.78 4.17 -5.52
N ALA A 1176 26.06 4.28 -5.15
CA ALA A 1176 26.71 5.55 -4.81
C ALA A 1176 26.64 6.53 -5.99
N ASN A 1177 26.90 6.04 -7.21
CA ASN A 1177 26.82 6.88 -8.42
C ASN A 1177 25.38 7.36 -8.65
N GLY A 1178 24.40 6.49 -8.46
CA GLY A 1178 22.98 6.87 -8.47
C GLY A 1178 22.67 8.00 -7.48
N ALA A 1179 22.99 7.78 -6.19
CA ALA A 1179 22.73 8.74 -5.11
C ALA A 1179 23.46 10.08 -5.33
N TYR A 1180 24.71 10.03 -5.79
CA TYR A 1180 25.50 11.20 -6.16
C TYR A 1180 24.81 12.02 -7.25
N ASN A 1181 24.48 11.40 -8.39
CA ASN A 1181 23.85 12.11 -9.51
C ASN A 1181 22.44 12.62 -9.19
N ILE A 1182 21.71 11.93 -8.30
CA ILE A 1182 20.45 12.44 -7.74
C ILE A 1182 20.69 13.75 -6.97
N ALA A 1183 21.72 13.82 -6.13
CA ALA A 1183 22.09 15.04 -5.42
C ALA A 1183 22.51 16.16 -6.40
N LEU A 1184 23.27 15.83 -7.43
CA LEU A 1184 23.69 16.78 -8.47
C LEU A 1184 22.52 17.34 -9.28
N LYS A 1185 21.50 16.53 -9.57
CA LYS A 1185 20.24 17.02 -10.15
C LYS A 1185 19.52 18.00 -9.22
N GLY A 1186 19.62 17.81 -7.91
CA GLY A 1186 19.19 18.81 -6.93
C GLY A 1186 19.94 20.15 -7.07
N ILE A 1187 21.25 20.12 -7.30
CA ILE A 1187 22.03 21.33 -7.58
C ILE A 1187 21.51 22.01 -8.85
N LEU A 1188 21.34 21.25 -9.93
CA LEU A 1188 20.81 21.77 -11.21
C LEU A 1188 19.40 22.36 -11.03
N GLN A 1189 18.52 21.69 -10.28
CA GLN A 1189 17.16 22.17 -9.98
C GLN A 1189 17.19 23.56 -9.35
N LEU A 1190 18.06 23.76 -8.36
CA LEU A 1190 18.19 25.03 -7.65
C LEU A 1190 18.83 26.12 -8.54
N ARG A 1191 19.77 25.77 -9.41
CA ARG A 1191 20.35 26.72 -10.38
C ARG A 1191 19.31 27.20 -11.39
N MET A 1192 18.61 26.27 -12.04
CA MET A 1192 17.51 26.61 -12.95
C MET A 1192 16.44 27.43 -12.24
N LEU A 1193 16.15 27.12 -10.98
CA LEU A 1193 15.18 27.88 -10.20
C LEU A 1193 15.66 29.31 -9.93
N SER A 1194 16.94 29.51 -9.59
CA SER A 1194 17.49 30.84 -9.31
C SER A 1194 17.40 31.82 -10.51
N GLU A 1195 17.40 31.30 -11.73
CA GLU A 1195 17.28 32.10 -12.96
C GLU A 1195 15.86 32.67 -13.20
N GLN A 1196 14.84 32.03 -12.62
CA GLN A 1196 13.43 32.38 -12.81
C GLN A 1196 12.72 32.66 -11.47
N TYR A 1197 13.47 32.83 -10.38
CA TYR A 1197 12.91 33.01 -9.05
C TYR A 1197 12.39 34.43 -8.88
N ASP A 1198 11.11 34.55 -8.53
CA ASP A 1198 10.48 35.81 -8.12
C ASP A 1198 10.12 35.72 -6.64
N PRO A 1199 10.75 36.53 -5.75
CA PRO A 1199 10.47 36.51 -4.32
C PRO A 1199 9.02 36.91 -4.00
N ASN A 1200 8.37 37.68 -4.88
CA ASN A 1200 7.00 38.19 -4.69
C ASN A 1200 5.92 37.21 -5.19
N ALA A 1201 6.30 36.13 -5.87
CA ALA A 1201 5.32 35.17 -6.37
C ALA A 1201 4.63 34.44 -5.21
N GLU A 1202 3.29 34.34 -5.26
CA GLU A 1202 2.50 33.63 -4.24
C GLU A 1202 2.82 32.12 -4.16
N SER A 1203 3.29 31.54 -5.27
CA SER A 1203 3.71 30.15 -5.34
C SER A 1203 4.88 29.96 -6.30
N ILE A 1204 5.72 28.95 -6.03
CA ILE A 1204 6.90 28.66 -6.84
C ILE A 1204 6.69 27.36 -7.60
N ARG A 1205 6.85 27.42 -8.91
CA ARG A 1205 6.84 26.24 -9.77
C ARG A 1205 8.28 25.80 -10.04
N LEU A 1206 8.61 24.57 -9.66
CA LEU A 1206 9.92 24.00 -9.96
C LEU A 1206 10.09 23.82 -11.49
N PRO A 1207 11.21 24.29 -12.07
CA PRO A 1207 11.49 24.08 -13.49
C PRO A 1207 11.67 22.58 -13.80
N LEU A 1208 11.25 22.17 -15.00
CA LEU A 1208 11.41 20.78 -15.44
C LEU A 1208 12.86 20.51 -15.85
N ILE A 1209 13.54 19.59 -15.16
CA ILE A 1209 14.84 19.09 -15.60
C ILE A 1209 14.64 18.19 -16.82
N THR A 1210 15.05 18.67 -18.00
CA THR A 1210 15.09 17.86 -19.22
C THR A 1210 16.36 17.01 -19.24
N ASN A 1211 16.33 15.89 -19.98
CA ASN A 1211 17.51 15.04 -20.16
C ASN A 1211 18.66 15.83 -20.83
N LYS A 1212 18.34 16.71 -21.78
CA LYS A 1212 19.31 17.60 -22.42
C LYS A 1212 20.00 18.51 -21.41
N ALA A 1213 19.24 19.18 -20.54
CA ALA A 1213 19.79 20.07 -19.52
C ALA A 1213 20.70 19.30 -18.55
N TRP A 1214 20.26 18.12 -18.10
CA TRP A 1214 21.06 17.25 -17.23
C TRP A 1214 22.38 16.80 -17.86
N LEU A 1215 22.34 16.27 -19.09
CA LEU A 1215 23.53 15.80 -19.79
C LEU A 1215 24.48 16.96 -20.10
N THR A 1216 23.96 18.12 -20.50
CA THR A 1216 24.76 19.33 -20.73
C THR A 1216 25.46 19.78 -19.44
N PHE A 1217 24.74 19.79 -18.31
CA PHE A 1217 25.30 20.14 -17.00
C PHE A 1217 26.44 19.21 -16.59
N MET A 1218 26.29 17.90 -16.80
CA MET A 1218 27.34 16.92 -16.48
C MET A 1218 28.54 17.00 -17.43
N GLN A 1219 28.33 17.27 -18.71
CA GLN A 1219 29.36 17.21 -19.76
C GLN A 1219 30.18 18.50 -19.89
N SER A 1220 29.61 19.66 -19.55
CA SER A 1220 30.30 20.96 -19.59
C SER A 1220 31.18 21.23 -18.37
N GLY A 1221 31.02 20.43 -17.30
CA GLY A 1221 31.65 20.64 -16.01
C GLY A 1221 30.91 21.69 -15.17
N MET A 1222 30.68 21.41 -13.88
CA MET A 1222 29.79 22.22 -13.02
C MET A 1222 30.13 23.72 -12.89
N LYS A 1223 31.33 24.15 -13.31
CA LYS A 1223 31.81 25.54 -13.21
C LYS A 1223 31.44 26.43 -14.42
N THR A 1224 31.05 25.86 -15.56
CA THR A 1224 30.90 26.60 -16.84
C THR A 1224 29.44 26.85 -17.25
N TRP A 1225 28.47 26.32 -16.51
CA TRP A 1225 27.03 26.49 -16.76
C TRP A 1225 26.57 27.92 -16.41
N LYS A 1226 26.89 28.88 -17.29
CA LYS A 1226 26.39 30.26 -17.31
C LYS A 1226 26.08 30.78 -18.73
N ASN A 1227 26.22 29.94 -19.75
CA ASN A 1227 26.05 30.31 -21.16
C ASN A 1227 25.07 29.38 -21.87
#